data_AF-A0A7K4H2E1-F1
#
_entry.id   AF-A0A7K4H2E1-F1
#
_cell.length_a   1.000
_cell.length_b   1.000
_cell.length_c   1.000
_cell.angle_alpha   90.00
_cell.angle_beta   90.00
_cell.angle_gamma   90.00
#
_symmetry.space_group_name_H-M   'P 1'
#
loop_
_entity.id
_entity.type
_entity.pdbx_description
1 polymer ?
#
loop_
_entity_poly.entity_id
_entity_poly.type
_entity_poly.pdbx_seq_one_letter_code
_entity_poly.pdbx_strand_id
1 'polypeptide(L)'
;MNNSLKTTSITSMLQDPFTLNFDFLRNFFQKNYQSSLDFDIPTYFRYGDSDGVITDDTIFSEDNLLYYNSLMKMEIDERETFTIYLELKNTTLWYTGDINNYKYGFVKSIDNTTGEILDDNRYLIDNLLPIFLIIENMGGAIKTISINGKSPIDSINEMFFLINSTEFWDNRSTHNGFFNSNSSIIKNTESNFYSILANLLIHRTYYDLNLDDSIRDRALELANLTMIDIINKMWDSDDEAFYHSADADWSSTGQQLNYHLNTNALGIITLLEFWIISGMKNDSIYLQRAKDLYNRLETELYDPVNTLYKNIGQADWNTIWDDNLTLDSNAMMMRACLKFFEVSGNISYYDRAVNMSKSIEANLYDTMINAYNFSFMETSSDKSFNSNLKLSKAYLDAFDIYKSTFLDGVYNVSGEVPDFIFNQDKMNLTSVYSFEKNRRYYNPDNQSYVPFTIRYDITYATINHIIKYPNGTYFEQFQDVINSTTASYTFNYTIKENLPIGDGYYIYVWANTSYFKLTQSLKRFNVVSGLINKSLEGLPTILYQGPIINVSLIINYTRFENLTLTASLEGEQLLKYPSQEIDFTTMEEIRIDFNLTAKFGATPGITEIFFNIKKDNIVYLELKKVIEIGYAFEYSNLIYQRKVVSGDSISVSMNLKNFLPDAVQTLNVSFTGVEENYIEDYIQEETLNENEIKTISYSLKSLKSINNETIRIKMSLLINTTEFFSKVFAVEVVPKFALLSVSFADKIPQGSPAYLIIIIQNNQENSEDFSLYLNGKRISTNLEVLGTGKNRIVAKITPSINPYELGTKNYRFVLKDSSDIEIERFYFEIVLEVSILNLILFYIIPILVPIGLILFFKNRDIKHKKLRR
;
A
#
# COMPACT_ATOMS: atom_id res chain seq x y z
N MET A 1 -23.12 -43.89 0.41
CA MET A 1 -21.73 -44.36 0.63
C MET A 1 -20.67 -43.66 -0.23
N ASN A 2 -21.00 -42.72 -1.15
CA ASN A 2 -20.01 -42.04 -2.01
C ASN A 2 -19.50 -40.66 -1.52
N ASN A 3 -19.90 -40.18 -0.33
CA ASN A 3 -19.46 -38.87 0.19
C ASN A 3 -18.37 -38.94 1.27
N SER A 4 -18.08 -40.11 1.88
CA SER A 4 -17.05 -40.22 2.92
C SER A 4 -15.63 -40.52 2.38
N LEU A 5 -15.52 -41.01 1.14
CA LEU A 5 -14.24 -41.26 0.46
C LEU A 5 -13.60 -39.98 -0.13
N LYS A 6 -14.43 -38.99 -0.49
CA LYS A 6 -13.92 -37.70 -0.99
C LYS A 6 -13.32 -36.83 0.11
N THR A 7 -13.94 -36.79 1.29
CA THR A 7 -13.43 -36.00 2.43
C THR A 7 -12.13 -36.57 2.99
N THR A 8 -11.99 -37.90 3.09
CA THR A 8 -10.76 -38.55 3.57
C THR A 8 -9.57 -38.32 2.62
N SER A 9 -9.79 -38.36 1.31
CA SER A 9 -8.73 -38.08 0.31
C SER A 9 -8.24 -36.61 0.34
N ILE A 10 -9.12 -35.67 0.68
CA ILE A 10 -8.78 -34.24 0.74
C ILE A 10 -8.01 -33.92 2.04
N THR A 11 -8.34 -34.57 3.17
CA THR A 11 -7.57 -34.43 4.42
C THR A 11 -6.21 -35.14 4.37
N SER A 12 -6.09 -36.28 3.69
CA SER A 12 -4.81 -36.98 3.54
C SER A 12 -3.82 -36.22 2.65
N MET A 13 -4.30 -35.44 1.66
CA MET A 13 -3.47 -34.59 0.80
C MET A 13 -2.90 -33.35 1.51
N LEU A 14 -3.43 -33.01 2.69
CA LEU A 14 -2.96 -31.89 3.53
C LEU A 14 -2.03 -32.35 4.66
N GLN A 15 -2.01 -33.65 4.94
CA GLN A 15 -1.13 -34.23 5.96
C GLN A 15 0.23 -34.55 5.35
N ASP A 16 1.29 -34.09 6.03
CA ASP A 16 2.65 -34.46 5.71
C ASP A 16 2.86 -35.96 6.00
N PRO A 17 3.33 -36.77 5.03
CA PRO A 17 3.48 -38.20 5.23
C PRO A 17 4.64 -38.57 6.18
N PHE A 18 5.58 -37.66 6.46
CA PHE A 18 6.76 -37.96 7.26
C PHE A 18 6.53 -37.74 8.76
N THR A 19 5.73 -36.75 9.15
CA THR A 19 5.50 -36.38 10.56
C THR A 19 4.16 -36.86 11.11
N LEU A 20 3.36 -37.59 10.32
CA LEU A 20 2.00 -38.02 10.70
C LEU A 20 1.94 -38.83 12.01
N ASN A 21 3.01 -39.56 12.34
CA ASN A 21 3.10 -40.41 13.53
C ASN A 21 3.73 -39.73 14.75
N PHE A 22 4.17 -38.47 14.67
CA PHE A 22 4.95 -37.83 15.75
C PHE A 22 4.16 -37.71 17.06
N ASP A 23 2.89 -37.32 16.99
CA ASP A 23 2.02 -37.25 18.17
C ASP A 23 1.87 -38.62 18.86
N PHE A 24 1.67 -39.66 18.05
CA PHE A 24 1.53 -41.02 18.52
C PHE A 24 2.81 -41.53 19.19
N LEU A 25 3.97 -41.29 18.57
CA LEU A 25 5.28 -41.63 19.11
C LEU A 25 5.55 -40.90 20.43
N ARG A 26 5.31 -39.59 20.50
CA ARG A 26 5.48 -38.81 21.73
C ARG A 26 4.65 -39.37 22.86
N ASN A 27 3.36 -39.58 22.60
CA ASN A 27 2.44 -40.11 23.60
C ASN A 27 2.87 -41.50 24.10
N PHE A 28 3.36 -42.36 23.20
CA PHE A 28 3.87 -43.68 23.57
C PHE A 28 5.11 -43.59 24.48
N PHE A 29 6.14 -42.85 24.07
CA PHE A 29 7.39 -42.75 24.83
C PHE A 29 7.23 -41.96 26.13
N GLN A 30 6.41 -40.90 26.17
CA GLN A 30 6.07 -40.19 27.40
C GLN A 30 5.36 -41.09 28.40
N LYS A 31 4.46 -41.95 27.93
CA LYS A 31 3.71 -42.84 28.83
C LYS A 31 4.54 -44.01 29.36
N ASN A 32 5.37 -44.62 28.51
CA ASN A 32 5.99 -45.91 28.83
C ASN A 32 7.50 -45.80 29.12
N TYR A 33 8.18 -44.77 28.61
CA TYR A 33 9.65 -44.64 28.68
C TYR A 33 10.12 -43.48 29.55
N GLN A 34 9.22 -42.65 30.08
CA GLN A 34 9.61 -41.61 31.02
C GLN A 34 10.12 -42.25 32.32
N SER A 35 11.27 -41.77 32.78
CA SER A 35 11.93 -42.22 34.01
C SER A 35 11.21 -41.71 35.26
N SER A 36 11.52 -42.32 36.40
CA SER A 36 10.97 -41.93 37.70
C SER A 36 11.85 -40.94 38.47
N LEU A 37 12.92 -40.43 37.86
CA LEU A 37 13.83 -39.48 38.52
C LEU A 37 13.16 -38.11 38.69
N ASP A 38 13.30 -37.54 39.88
CA ASP A 38 12.73 -36.25 40.28
C ASP A 38 13.61 -35.08 39.82
N PHE A 39 13.67 -34.88 38.50
CA PHE A 39 14.32 -33.72 37.88
C PHE A 39 13.28 -32.71 37.39
N ASP A 40 13.68 -31.45 37.27
CA ASP A 40 12.84 -30.38 36.68
C ASP A 40 12.48 -30.66 35.21
N ILE A 41 13.20 -31.57 34.56
CA ILE A 41 12.95 -32.04 33.19
C ILE A 41 12.77 -33.55 33.14
N PRO A 42 11.76 -34.08 32.41
CA PRO A 42 11.61 -35.51 32.19
C PRO A 42 12.83 -36.10 31.48
N THR A 43 13.26 -37.28 31.93
CA THR A 43 14.27 -38.09 31.24
C THR A 43 13.67 -39.43 30.82
N TYR A 44 14.29 -40.11 29.85
CA TYR A 44 13.71 -41.29 29.21
C TYR A 44 14.68 -42.47 29.12
N PHE A 45 14.12 -43.67 29.26
CA PHE A 45 14.81 -44.94 29.03
C PHE A 45 15.06 -45.17 27.53
N ARG A 46 15.97 -46.10 27.21
CA ARG A 46 16.28 -46.48 25.82
C ARG A 46 15.53 -47.71 25.33
N TYR A 47 15.47 -48.78 26.13
CA TYR A 47 15.06 -50.10 25.68
C TYR A 47 13.79 -50.58 26.36
N GLY A 48 12.91 -51.17 25.56
CA GLY A 48 11.77 -51.92 26.04
C GLY A 48 11.40 -53.05 25.08
N ASP A 49 10.61 -53.98 25.57
CA ASP A 49 10.12 -55.13 24.82
C ASP A 49 9.08 -54.74 23.75
N SER A 50 8.42 -55.74 23.18
CA SER A 50 7.39 -55.54 22.15
C SER A 50 6.24 -54.62 22.55
N ASP A 51 5.86 -54.64 23.83
CA ASP A 51 4.75 -53.89 24.39
C ASP A 51 5.18 -52.53 24.95
N GLY A 52 6.49 -52.23 24.90
CA GLY A 52 7.08 -51.03 25.47
C GLY A 52 7.35 -51.12 26.97
N VAL A 53 7.42 -52.34 27.54
CA VAL A 53 7.83 -52.54 28.93
C VAL A 53 9.34 -52.39 29.02
N ILE A 54 9.82 -51.56 29.94
CA ILE A 54 11.23 -51.26 30.10
C ILE A 54 12.03 -52.51 30.50
N THR A 55 13.06 -52.82 29.70
CA THR A 55 13.95 -53.97 29.89
C THR A 55 15.33 -53.57 30.41
N ASP A 56 15.64 -52.28 30.40
CA ASP A 56 16.89 -51.68 30.88
C ASP A 56 16.57 -50.35 31.56
N ASP A 57 16.88 -50.22 32.85
CA ASP A 57 16.62 -49.04 33.66
C ASP A 57 17.70 -47.95 33.54
N THR A 58 18.58 -48.09 32.55
CA THR A 58 19.61 -47.10 32.21
C THR A 58 19.02 -45.92 31.42
N ILE A 59 19.41 -44.70 31.81
CA ILE A 59 19.07 -43.46 31.11
C ILE A 59 20.33 -42.93 30.42
N PHE A 60 20.26 -42.67 29.12
CA PHE A 60 21.41 -42.25 28.30
C PHE A 60 21.34 -40.75 27.95
N SER A 61 22.47 -40.05 28.00
CA SER A 61 22.53 -38.62 27.62
C SER A 61 22.17 -38.39 26.16
N GLU A 62 22.65 -39.26 25.26
CA GLU A 62 22.38 -39.20 23.81
C GLU A 62 20.87 -39.08 23.51
N ASP A 63 20.06 -39.92 24.16
CA ASP A 63 18.63 -40.04 23.88
C ASP A 63 17.88 -38.78 24.32
N ASN A 64 18.22 -38.29 25.50
CA ASN A 64 17.57 -37.13 26.10
C ASN A 64 17.93 -35.85 25.35
N LEU A 65 19.15 -35.71 24.84
CA LEU A 65 19.53 -34.60 23.96
C LEU A 65 18.90 -34.72 22.56
N LEU A 66 18.91 -35.93 21.99
CA LEU A 66 18.37 -36.17 20.65
C LEU A 66 16.85 -36.01 20.61
N TYR A 67 16.13 -36.33 21.68
CA TYR A 67 14.68 -36.16 21.78
C TYR A 67 14.24 -34.73 21.45
N TYR A 68 14.95 -33.74 22.01
CA TYR A 68 14.68 -32.33 21.80
C TYR A 68 15.21 -31.79 20.46
N ASN A 69 16.21 -32.45 19.85
CA ASN A 69 16.66 -32.14 18.48
C ASN A 69 15.93 -32.97 17.39
N SER A 70 14.93 -33.76 17.77
CA SER A 70 14.14 -34.58 16.84
C SER A 70 12.65 -34.51 17.17
N LEU A 71 12.10 -35.49 17.88
CA LEU A 71 10.65 -35.67 18.05
C LEU A 71 9.93 -34.49 18.71
N MET A 72 10.63 -33.70 19.55
CA MET A 72 10.08 -32.47 20.16
C MET A 72 10.41 -31.19 19.40
N LYS A 73 11.26 -31.23 18.35
CA LYS A 73 11.76 -30.04 17.66
C LYS A 73 10.67 -29.12 17.10
N MET A 74 9.52 -29.68 16.73
CA MET A 74 8.38 -28.90 16.20
C MET A 74 7.44 -28.36 17.28
N GLU A 75 7.58 -28.80 18.53
CA GLU A 75 6.71 -28.43 19.65
C GLU A 75 7.34 -27.40 20.59
N ILE A 76 8.65 -27.22 20.50
CA ILE A 76 9.41 -26.33 21.37
C ILE A 76 9.90 -25.13 20.57
N ASP A 77 9.82 -23.95 21.17
CA ASP A 77 10.41 -22.73 20.61
C ASP A 77 11.90 -22.60 20.96
N GLU A 78 12.54 -21.53 20.49
CA GLU A 78 13.97 -21.31 20.71
C GLU A 78 14.31 -21.04 22.18
N ARG A 79 13.41 -20.44 22.96
CA ARG A 79 13.60 -20.16 24.38
C ARG A 79 13.41 -21.43 25.20
N GLU A 80 12.40 -22.22 24.89
CA GLU A 80 12.15 -23.54 25.49
C GLU A 80 13.32 -24.47 25.23
N THR A 81 13.84 -24.52 23.99
CA THR A 81 15.05 -25.28 23.64
C THR A 81 16.22 -24.96 24.58
N PHE A 82 16.50 -23.67 24.79
CA PHE A 82 17.63 -23.29 25.66
C PHE A 82 17.35 -23.56 27.14
N THR A 83 16.08 -23.42 27.57
CA THR A 83 15.65 -23.78 28.93
C THR A 83 15.90 -25.26 29.19
N ILE A 84 15.44 -26.12 28.28
CA ILE A 84 15.62 -27.56 28.30
C ILE A 84 17.09 -27.95 28.37
N TYR A 85 17.96 -27.34 27.55
CA TYR A 85 19.40 -27.59 27.62
C TYR A 85 19.97 -27.26 29.01
N LEU A 86 19.59 -26.11 29.58
CA LEU A 86 20.04 -25.70 30.91
C LEU A 86 19.51 -26.62 32.02
N GLU A 87 18.28 -27.12 31.89
CA GLU A 87 17.69 -28.08 32.82
C GLU A 87 18.36 -29.45 32.73
N LEU A 88 18.65 -29.95 31.52
CA LEU A 88 19.44 -31.18 31.33
C LEU A 88 20.82 -31.06 31.99
N LYS A 89 21.47 -29.89 31.90
CA LYS A 89 22.73 -29.61 32.61
C LYS A 89 22.62 -29.59 34.13
N ASN A 90 21.42 -29.45 34.69
CA ASN A 90 21.20 -29.49 36.13
C ASN A 90 20.89 -30.91 36.65
N THR A 91 20.74 -31.90 35.75
CA THR A 91 20.56 -33.31 36.11
C THR A 91 21.90 -34.01 36.36
N THR A 92 21.87 -35.25 36.86
CA THR A 92 23.06 -36.09 37.02
C THR A 92 23.66 -36.59 35.71
N LEU A 93 22.98 -36.38 34.56
CA LEU A 93 23.57 -36.61 33.22
C LEU A 93 24.72 -35.64 32.93
N TRP A 94 24.77 -34.48 33.60
CA TRP A 94 25.87 -33.53 33.49
C TRP A 94 26.83 -33.68 34.66
N TYR A 95 28.08 -34.01 34.34
CA TYR A 95 29.16 -34.10 35.30
C TYR A 95 29.95 -32.80 35.38
N THR A 96 30.27 -32.39 36.60
CA THR A 96 31.22 -31.30 36.88
C THR A 96 32.26 -31.83 37.87
N GLY A 97 33.48 -32.08 37.38
CA GLY A 97 34.58 -32.65 38.17
C GLY A 97 35.50 -31.61 38.79
N ASP A 98 36.55 -32.10 39.46
CA ASP A 98 37.65 -31.26 39.96
C ASP A 98 38.64 -30.93 38.84
N ILE A 99 39.25 -29.73 38.88
CA ILE A 99 40.00 -29.10 37.76
C ILE A 99 41.13 -29.97 37.18
N ASN A 100 41.58 -31.00 37.92
CA ASN A 100 42.76 -31.80 37.62
C ASN A 100 42.48 -33.11 36.87
N ASN A 101 41.24 -33.61 36.77
CA ASN A 101 40.89 -34.80 35.99
C ASN A 101 39.39 -34.77 35.66
N TYR A 102 39.01 -34.42 34.42
CA TYR A 102 37.62 -34.39 33.91
C TYR A 102 36.85 -33.10 34.20
N LYS A 103 37.07 -32.09 33.35
CA LYS A 103 36.61 -30.71 33.61
C LYS A 103 35.09 -30.57 33.74
N TYR A 104 34.33 -31.15 32.81
CA TYR A 104 32.85 -31.15 32.78
C TYR A 104 32.35 -31.90 31.53
N GLY A 105 31.06 -32.20 31.45
CA GLY A 105 30.41 -32.71 30.23
C GLY A 105 29.24 -33.65 30.51
N PHE A 106 28.52 -34.05 29.45
CA PHE A 106 27.51 -35.10 29.54
C PHE A 106 28.18 -36.46 29.66
N VAL A 107 27.85 -37.20 30.72
CA VAL A 107 28.28 -38.60 30.91
C VAL A 107 27.45 -39.52 30.02
N LYS A 108 27.88 -40.76 29.81
CA LYS A 108 27.12 -41.69 28.97
C LYS A 108 25.73 -41.98 29.54
N SER A 109 25.68 -42.33 30.83
CA SER A 109 24.44 -42.82 31.43
C SER A 109 24.37 -42.76 32.95
N ILE A 110 23.14 -42.75 33.46
CA ILE A 110 22.79 -42.80 34.88
C ILE A 110 21.80 -43.93 35.16
N ASP A 111 21.75 -44.37 36.41
CA ASP A 111 20.82 -45.38 36.93
C ASP A 111 19.49 -44.71 37.32
N ASN A 112 18.36 -45.22 36.85
CA ASN A 112 17.06 -44.66 37.24
C ASN A 112 16.69 -44.95 38.70
N THR A 113 17.16 -46.07 39.27
CA THR A 113 16.79 -46.49 40.62
C THR A 113 17.51 -45.65 41.68
N THR A 114 18.79 -45.34 41.47
CA THR A 114 19.63 -44.58 42.41
C THR A 114 19.79 -43.11 42.02
N GLY A 115 19.63 -42.77 40.74
CA GLY A 115 19.97 -41.46 40.18
C GLY A 115 21.48 -41.22 40.02
N GLU A 116 22.32 -42.21 40.34
CA GLU A 116 23.78 -42.11 40.29
C GLU A 116 24.33 -42.38 38.88
N ILE A 117 25.55 -41.92 38.62
CA ILE A 117 26.26 -42.14 37.35
C ILE A 117 26.66 -43.62 37.23
N LEU A 118 26.21 -44.29 36.17
CA LEU A 118 26.59 -45.67 35.85
C LEU A 118 27.88 -45.75 35.03
N ASP A 119 28.03 -44.83 34.07
CA ASP A 119 29.20 -44.74 33.20
C ASP A 119 29.57 -43.26 33.07
N ASP A 120 30.67 -42.87 33.74
CA ASP A 120 31.17 -41.49 33.83
C ASP A 120 32.04 -41.08 32.64
N ASN A 121 32.18 -41.96 31.64
CA ASN A 121 32.83 -41.61 30.38
C ASN A 121 31.97 -40.58 29.65
N ARG A 122 32.62 -39.49 29.22
CA ARG A 122 32.05 -38.51 28.30
C ARG A 122 32.36 -39.00 26.90
N TYR A 123 31.36 -39.57 26.24
CA TYR A 123 31.49 -39.93 24.83
C TYR A 123 31.41 -38.70 23.97
N LEU A 124 32.12 -38.74 22.85
CA LEU A 124 32.24 -37.61 21.94
C LEU A 124 30.87 -37.21 21.39
N ILE A 125 30.06 -38.17 20.93
CA ILE A 125 28.73 -37.91 20.36
C ILE A 125 27.81 -37.22 21.38
N ASP A 126 27.75 -37.71 22.62
CA ASP A 126 26.94 -37.12 23.70
C ASP A 126 27.28 -35.65 23.94
N ASN A 127 28.55 -35.29 23.75
CA ASN A 127 29.06 -33.94 23.97
C ASN A 127 29.10 -33.08 22.69
N LEU A 128 28.80 -33.66 21.52
CA LEU A 128 28.53 -32.92 20.29
C LEU A 128 27.05 -32.59 20.11
N LEU A 129 26.16 -33.45 20.61
CA LEU A 129 24.69 -33.25 20.52
C LEU A 129 24.19 -31.90 21.06
N PRO A 130 24.76 -31.31 22.13
CA PRO A 130 24.37 -29.97 22.56
C PRO A 130 24.60 -28.89 21.50
N ILE A 131 25.68 -29.01 20.72
CA ILE A 131 25.98 -28.08 19.63
C ILE A 131 24.88 -28.18 18.55
N PHE A 132 24.52 -29.40 18.16
CA PHE A 132 23.43 -29.63 17.20
C PHE A 132 22.08 -29.15 17.74
N LEU A 133 21.74 -29.50 18.99
CA LEU A 133 20.49 -29.08 19.63
C LEU A 133 20.35 -27.55 19.64
N ILE A 134 21.35 -26.83 20.13
CA ILE A 134 21.29 -25.37 20.25
C ILE A 134 21.29 -24.72 18.87
N ILE A 135 22.24 -25.07 17.98
CA ILE A 135 22.37 -24.39 16.68
C ILE A 135 21.21 -24.71 15.75
N GLU A 136 20.82 -25.98 15.61
CA GLU A 136 19.81 -26.37 14.62
C GLU A 136 18.38 -26.00 15.03
N ASN A 137 18.09 -25.84 16.32
CA ASN A 137 16.75 -25.43 16.78
C ASN A 137 16.62 -23.90 16.93
N MET A 138 17.70 -23.18 17.26
CA MET A 138 17.60 -21.75 17.57
C MET A 138 18.02 -20.83 16.42
N GLY A 139 18.89 -21.29 15.51
CA GLY A 139 19.39 -20.48 14.39
C GLY A 139 19.91 -19.11 14.84
N GLY A 140 19.34 -18.03 14.26
CA GLY A 140 19.74 -16.66 14.58
C GLY A 140 19.40 -16.19 16.00
N ALA A 141 18.47 -16.85 16.69
CA ALA A 141 18.03 -16.48 18.04
C ALA A 141 19.11 -16.67 19.10
N ILE A 142 20.18 -17.40 18.78
CA ILE A 142 21.37 -17.60 19.62
C ILE A 142 21.99 -16.27 20.11
N LYS A 143 21.90 -15.19 19.32
CA LYS A 143 22.43 -13.86 19.72
C LYS A 143 21.56 -13.11 20.72
N THR A 144 20.27 -13.44 20.78
CA THR A 144 19.27 -12.58 21.43
C THR A 144 18.70 -13.21 22.69
N ILE A 145 18.67 -14.54 22.78
CA ILE A 145 18.12 -15.25 23.94
C ILE A 145 19.12 -15.23 25.09
N SER A 146 18.63 -14.94 26.30
CA SER A 146 19.35 -15.17 27.56
C SER A 146 18.37 -15.64 28.62
N ILE A 147 18.80 -16.62 29.41
CA ILE A 147 18.01 -17.22 30.50
C ILE A 147 18.89 -17.25 31.74
N ASN A 148 18.44 -16.60 32.82
CA ASN A 148 19.17 -16.50 34.09
C ASN A 148 20.62 -16.00 33.92
N GLY A 149 20.86 -15.07 32.99
CA GLY A 149 22.18 -14.51 32.69
C GLY A 149 23.10 -15.42 31.88
N LYS A 150 22.66 -16.63 31.49
CA LYS A 150 23.39 -17.53 30.58
C LYS A 150 22.99 -17.24 29.13
N SER A 151 23.96 -17.37 28.22
CA SER A 151 23.77 -17.21 26.77
C SER A 151 23.94 -18.56 26.06
N PRO A 152 23.17 -18.83 24.98
CA PRO A 152 23.42 -19.97 24.10
C PRO A 152 24.82 -19.97 23.50
N ILE A 153 25.39 -18.79 23.19
CA ILE A 153 26.75 -18.65 22.65
C ILE A 153 27.78 -19.18 23.64
N ASP A 154 27.66 -18.82 24.92
CA ASP A 154 28.59 -19.27 25.96
C ASP A 154 28.52 -20.79 26.13
N SER A 155 27.34 -21.37 25.95
CA SER A 155 27.11 -22.82 26.01
C SER A 155 27.72 -23.54 24.81
N ILE A 156 27.59 -22.99 23.60
CA ILE A 156 28.27 -23.52 22.40
C ILE A 156 29.78 -23.43 22.57
N ASN A 157 30.30 -22.31 23.09
CA ASN A 157 31.73 -22.13 23.36
C ASN A 157 32.24 -23.15 24.39
N GLU A 158 31.51 -23.35 25.49
CA GLU A 158 31.83 -24.34 26.52
C GLU A 158 31.97 -25.74 25.92
N MET A 159 31.00 -26.16 25.10
CA MET A 159 31.04 -27.47 24.44
C MET A 159 32.15 -27.55 23.38
N PHE A 160 32.38 -26.49 22.62
CA PHE A 160 33.50 -26.41 21.67
C PHE A 160 34.86 -26.58 22.36
N PHE A 161 35.08 -25.91 23.50
CA PHE A 161 36.33 -26.03 24.25
C PHE A 161 36.49 -27.41 24.89
N LEU A 162 35.40 -28.06 25.30
CA LEU A 162 35.43 -29.43 25.79
C LEU A 162 35.91 -30.40 24.69
N ILE A 163 35.28 -30.40 23.52
CA ILE A 163 35.63 -31.34 22.43
C ILE A 163 37.01 -31.04 21.81
N ASN A 164 37.49 -29.80 21.86
CA ASN A 164 38.83 -29.41 21.41
C ASN A 164 39.90 -29.58 22.52
N SER A 165 39.52 -30.06 23.71
CA SER A 165 40.49 -30.39 24.75
C SER A 165 41.30 -31.63 24.39
N THR A 166 42.45 -31.82 25.03
CA THR A 166 43.29 -33.01 24.84
C THR A 166 42.65 -34.31 25.31
N GLU A 167 41.49 -34.24 25.98
CA GLU A 167 40.69 -35.42 26.34
C GLU A 167 40.00 -36.01 25.10
N PHE A 168 39.67 -35.18 24.11
CA PHE A 168 38.99 -35.61 22.89
C PHE A 168 39.86 -35.42 21.66
N TRP A 169 40.43 -34.23 21.46
CA TRP A 169 41.30 -33.95 20.33
C TRP A 169 42.69 -34.55 20.51
N ASP A 170 43.10 -35.41 19.58
CA ASP A 170 44.42 -36.01 19.57
C ASP A 170 45.46 -35.02 19.04
N ASN A 171 46.02 -34.22 19.95
CA ASN A 171 47.02 -33.20 19.61
C ASN A 171 48.43 -33.75 19.39
N ARG A 172 48.63 -35.08 19.40
CA ARG A 172 49.93 -35.68 19.09
C ARG A 172 50.25 -35.45 17.61
N SER A 173 51.52 -35.16 17.33
CA SER A 173 51.99 -34.91 15.97
C SER A 173 51.58 -36.06 15.05
N THR A 174 50.98 -35.74 13.90
CA THR A 174 50.48 -36.66 12.86
C THR A 174 49.34 -37.61 13.25
N HIS A 175 48.75 -37.45 14.44
CA HIS A 175 47.62 -38.29 14.85
C HIS A 175 46.29 -37.61 14.55
N ASN A 176 46.06 -36.36 14.95
CA ASN A 176 44.84 -35.56 14.72
C ASN A 176 43.50 -36.32 14.97
N GLY A 177 42.37 -35.68 14.69
CA GLY A 177 41.05 -36.27 14.92
C GLY A 177 40.73 -36.43 16.40
N PHE A 178 39.64 -37.13 16.66
CA PHE A 178 39.03 -37.18 17.98
C PHE A 178 38.89 -38.62 18.49
N PHE A 179 39.23 -38.83 19.76
CA PHE A 179 38.93 -40.08 20.46
C PHE A 179 37.42 -40.23 20.69
N ASN A 180 36.96 -41.47 20.74
CA ASN A 180 35.54 -41.78 20.93
C ASN A 180 35.00 -41.32 22.29
N SER A 181 35.85 -41.26 23.31
CA SER A 181 35.53 -40.75 24.65
C SER A 181 36.79 -40.17 25.29
N ASN A 182 36.61 -39.41 26.37
CA ASN A 182 37.69 -38.83 27.17
C ASN A 182 38.67 -39.85 27.81
N SER A 183 38.34 -41.14 27.76
CA SER A 183 39.09 -42.24 28.37
C SER A 183 39.58 -43.26 27.33
N SER A 184 39.25 -43.05 26.06
CA SER A 184 39.58 -43.94 24.97
C SER A 184 40.81 -43.47 24.19
N ILE A 185 41.51 -44.40 23.57
CA ILE A 185 42.52 -44.13 22.54
C ILE A 185 42.04 -44.49 21.13
N ILE A 186 40.82 -45.02 21.02
CA ILE A 186 40.19 -45.46 19.78
C ILE A 186 39.48 -44.27 19.11
N LYS A 187 39.60 -44.19 17.79
CA LYS A 187 38.90 -43.24 16.94
C LYS A 187 37.82 -43.98 16.16
N ASN A 188 36.56 -43.75 16.52
CA ASN A 188 35.44 -44.23 15.72
C ASN A 188 35.22 -43.26 14.55
N THR A 189 35.10 -43.81 13.35
CA THR A 189 34.88 -42.99 12.14
C THR A 189 33.57 -42.22 12.23
N GLU A 190 32.50 -42.85 12.74
CA GLU A 190 31.20 -42.20 12.99
C GLU A 190 31.31 -40.99 13.92
N SER A 191 31.97 -41.15 15.07
CA SER A 191 32.15 -40.06 16.05
C SER A 191 32.98 -38.91 15.46
N ASN A 192 33.98 -39.22 14.64
CA ASN A 192 34.78 -38.21 13.94
C ASN A 192 34.00 -37.50 12.81
N PHE A 193 33.09 -38.20 12.11
CA PHE A 193 32.16 -37.57 11.19
C PHE A 193 31.22 -36.61 11.90
N TYR A 194 30.67 -36.98 13.06
CA TYR A 194 29.89 -36.05 13.89
C TYR A 194 30.73 -34.84 14.33
N SER A 195 31.99 -35.03 14.74
CA SER A 195 32.89 -33.91 15.08
C SER A 195 33.11 -32.97 13.91
N ILE A 196 33.31 -33.51 12.71
CA ILE A 196 33.41 -32.72 11.48
C ILE A 196 32.14 -31.89 11.29
N LEU A 197 30.97 -32.53 11.33
CA LEU A 197 29.69 -31.85 11.08
C LEU A 197 29.43 -30.76 12.12
N ALA A 198 29.71 -31.00 13.40
CA ALA A 198 29.55 -30.01 14.46
C ALA A 198 30.49 -28.81 14.28
N ASN A 199 31.76 -29.06 13.93
CA ASN A 199 32.74 -28.00 13.68
C ASN A 199 32.37 -27.17 12.44
N LEU A 200 31.91 -27.80 11.36
CA LEU A 200 31.41 -27.07 10.19
C LEU A 200 30.15 -26.26 10.51
N LEU A 201 29.28 -26.79 11.37
CA LEU A 201 28.07 -26.09 11.83
C LEU A 201 28.43 -24.85 12.67
N ILE A 202 29.40 -24.96 13.60
CA ILE A 202 29.94 -23.82 14.36
C ILE A 202 30.54 -22.79 13.40
N HIS A 203 31.42 -23.23 12.48
CA HIS A 203 32.08 -22.34 11.53
C HIS A 203 31.08 -21.53 10.71
N ARG A 204 30.05 -22.18 10.15
CA ARG A 204 28.99 -21.52 9.37
C ARG A 204 28.18 -20.54 10.22
N THR A 205 27.70 -20.97 11.38
CA THR A 205 26.88 -20.13 12.26
C THR A 205 27.65 -18.92 12.77
N TYR A 206 28.92 -19.08 13.15
CA TYR A 206 29.73 -17.97 13.66
C TYR A 206 30.07 -16.98 12.55
N TYR A 207 30.24 -17.45 11.30
CA TYR A 207 30.35 -16.59 10.14
C TYR A 207 29.06 -15.79 9.91
N ASP A 208 27.91 -16.47 9.77
CA ASP A 208 26.63 -15.85 9.43
C ASP A 208 26.16 -14.86 10.51
N LEU A 209 26.50 -15.12 11.77
CA LEU A 209 26.14 -14.29 12.92
C LEU A 209 27.21 -13.27 13.33
N ASN A 210 28.36 -13.25 12.65
CA ASN A 210 29.51 -12.39 12.96
C ASN A 210 29.91 -12.51 14.45
N LEU A 211 30.22 -13.74 14.87
CA LEU A 211 30.67 -14.12 16.22
C LEU A 211 32.21 -14.27 16.26
N ASP A 212 32.75 -14.89 17.30
CA ASP A 212 34.19 -15.00 17.54
C ASP A 212 34.94 -15.69 16.38
N ASP A 213 35.75 -14.91 15.66
CA ASP A 213 36.55 -15.36 14.52
C ASP A 213 37.55 -16.47 14.91
N SER A 214 38.09 -16.46 16.13
CA SER A 214 39.07 -17.47 16.57
C SER A 214 38.45 -18.85 16.74
N ILE A 215 37.23 -18.91 17.28
CA ILE A 215 36.45 -20.15 17.40
C ILE A 215 36.00 -20.60 16.02
N ARG A 216 35.49 -19.67 15.19
CA ARG A 216 35.07 -19.93 13.81
C ARG A 216 36.19 -20.58 12.98
N ASP A 217 37.38 -20.02 13.03
CA ASP A 217 38.50 -20.45 12.20
C ASP A 217 39.11 -21.76 12.73
N ARG A 218 39.21 -21.91 14.06
CA ARG A 218 39.67 -23.15 14.69
C ARG A 218 38.70 -24.32 14.41
N ALA A 219 37.40 -24.09 14.42
CA ALA A 219 36.41 -25.12 14.08
C ALA A 219 36.64 -25.64 12.65
N LEU A 220 36.81 -24.73 11.68
CA LEU A 220 37.11 -25.12 10.29
C LEU A 220 38.44 -25.90 10.19
N GLU A 221 39.48 -25.46 10.90
CA GLU A 221 40.77 -26.15 10.93
C GLU A 221 40.65 -27.59 11.45
N LEU A 222 39.95 -27.79 12.58
CA LEU A 222 39.71 -29.10 13.18
C LEU A 222 38.95 -30.04 12.23
N ALA A 223 37.89 -29.53 11.58
CA ALA A 223 37.16 -30.28 10.59
C ALA A 223 38.08 -30.70 9.43
N ASN A 224 38.87 -29.77 8.89
CA ASN A 224 39.78 -30.03 7.77
C ASN A 224 40.83 -31.10 8.10
N LEU A 225 41.52 -30.96 9.24
CA LEU A 225 42.54 -31.93 9.67
C LEU A 225 41.94 -33.33 9.85
N THR A 226 40.79 -33.42 10.50
CA THR A 226 40.09 -34.70 10.71
C THR A 226 39.67 -35.33 9.38
N MET A 227 39.12 -34.53 8.46
CA MET A 227 38.66 -35.04 7.18
C MET A 227 39.81 -35.53 6.30
N ILE A 228 40.95 -34.82 6.32
CA ILE A 228 42.16 -35.26 5.60
C ILE A 228 42.60 -36.64 6.07
N ASP A 229 42.64 -36.88 7.39
CA ASP A 229 43.07 -38.17 7.91
C ASP A 229 42.05 -39.28 7.65
N ILE A 230 40.74 -39.01 7.78
CA ILE A 230 39.70 -39.97 7.37
C ILE A 230 39.86 -40.36 5.88
N ILE A 231 40.04 -39.38 5.00
CA ILE A 231 40.19 -39.59 3.56
C ILE A 231 41.44 -40.39 3.20
N ASN A 232 42.53 -40.21 3.96
CA ASN A 232 43.81 -40.84 3.67
C ASN A 232 44.01 -42.19 4.38
N LYS A 233 43.30 -42.43 5.49
CA LYS A 233 43.55 -43.58 6.38
C LYS A 233 42.36 -44.50 6.55
N MET A 234 41.14 -43.96 6.50
CA MET A 234 39.92 -44.73 6.75
C MET A 234 39.15 -45.07 5.48
N TRP A 235 39.41 -44.38 4.38
CA TRP A 235 38.83 -44.69 3.08
C TRP A 235 39.56 -45.86 2.43
N ASP A 236 38.82 -46.93 2.19
CA ASP A 236 39.22 -48.03 1.34
C ASP A 236 38.97 -47.67 -0.12
N SER A 237 40.03 -47.55 -0.91
CA SER A 237 39.91 -47.19 -2.33
C SER A 237 39.50 -48.35 -3.22
N ASP A 238 39.73 -49.60 -2.79
CA ASP A 238 39.41 -50.77 -3.60
C ASP A 238 37.93 -51.11 -3.48
N ASP A 239 37.39 -50.95 -2.27
CA ASP A 239 36.01 -51.26 -1.92
C ASP A 239 35.11 -50.03 -1.75
N GLU A 240 35.65 -48.82 -1.97
CA GLU A 240 34.92 -47.54 -2.00
C GLU A 240 34.08 -47.28 -0.74
N ALA A 241 34.65 -47.60 0.44
CA ALA A 241 33.96 -47.52 1.72
C ALA A 241 34.88 -47.07 2.87
N PHE A 242 34.30 -46.60 3.96
CA PHE A 242 35.03 -46.26 5.17
C PHE A 242 35.02 -47.40 6.19
N TYR A 243 36.20 -47.68 6.73
CA TYR A 243 36.36 -48.55 7.89
C TYR A 243 35.65 -47.96 9.12
N HIS A 244 35.15 -48.84 10.00
CA HIS A 244 34.34 -48.45 11.15
C HIS A 244 35.11 -47.67 12.22
N SER A 245 36.33 -48.10 12.54
CA SER A 245 37.14 -47.48 13.59
C SER A 245 38.63 -47.73 13.39
N ALA A 246 39.45 -47.04 14.19
CA ALA A 246 40.90 -47.17 14.18
C ALA A 246 41.50 -46.90 15.55
N ASP A 247 42.74 -47.33 15.74
CA ASP A 247 43.56 -46.95 16.88
C ASP A 247 43.99 -45.47 16.79
N ALA A 248 44.69 -45.02 17.82
CA ALA A 248 45.17 -43.65 17.96
C ALA A 248 45.94 -43.12 16.73
N ASP A 249 46.66 -43.96 16.01
CA ASP A 249 47.46 -43.59 14.83
C ASP A 249 46.70 -43.75 13.49
N TRP A 250 45.37 -43.96 13.57
CA TRP A 250 44.49 -44.28 12.43
C TRP A 250 44.79 -45.62 11.75
N SER A 251 45.43 -46.57 12.45
CA SER A 251 45.53 -47.95 11.97
C SER A 251 44.26 -48.75 12.31
N SER A 252 43.80 -49.58 11.38
CA SER A 252 42.61 -50.44 11.55
C SER A 252 42.97 -51.91 11.36
N THR A 253 42.45 -52.77 12.21
CA THR A 253 42.68 -54.23 12.16
C THR A 253 41.42 -55.03 12.51
N GLY A 254 41.31 -56.25 11.99
CA GLY A 254 40.21 -57.16 12.32
C GLY A 254 38.83 -56.54 12.01
N GLN A 255 37.92 -56.59 12.98
CA GLN A 255 36.56 -56.04 12.83
C GLN A 255 36.50 -54.52 12.66
N GLN A 256 37.57 -53.79 13.00
CA GLN A 256 37.64 -52.34 12.75
C GLN A 256 37.54 -52.01 11.25
N LEU A 257 37.92 -52.97 10.38
CA LEU A 257 37.87 -52.85 8.93
C LEU A 257 36.47 -53.11 8.34
N ASN A 258 35.48 -53.54 9.15
CA ASN A 258 34.14 -53.80 8.63
C ASN A 258 33.46 -52.49 8.18
N TYR A 259 32.58 -52.61 7.19
CA TYR A 259 31.83 -51.49 6.64
C TYR A 259 30.44 -51.44 7.27
N HIS A 260 30.26 -50.52 8.22
CA HIS A 260 28.98 -50.31 8.88
C HIS A 260 28.13 -49.32 8.10
N LEU A 261 26.86 -49.64 7.89
CA LEU A 261 25.90 -48.80 7.16
C LEU A 261 25.75 -47.42 7.79
N ASN A 262 25.57 -47.34 9.12
CA ASN A 262 25.41 -46.06 9.83
C ASN A 262 26.61 -45.13 9.62
N THR A 263 27.83 -45.67 9.74
CA THR A 263 29.09 -44.96 9.58
C THR A 263 29.24 -44.44 8.15
N ASN A 264 28.97 -45.29 7.16
CA ASN A 264 29.14 -44.96 5.75
C ASN A 264 28.03 -44.03 5.23
N ALA A 265 26.79 -44.21 5.68
CA ALA A 265 25.71 -43.27 5.40
C ALA A 265 25.99 -41.88 6.00
N LEU A 266 26.49 -41.80 7.23
CA LEU A 266 26.95 -40.54 7.80
C LEU A 266 28.16 -39.99 7.03
N GLY A 267 29.04 -40.85 6.54
CA GLY A 267 30.16 -40.50 5.66
C GLY A 267 29.71 -39.81 4.37
N ILE A 268 28.62 -40.25 3.75
CA ILE A 268 27.99 -39.56 2.62
C ILE A 268 27.59 -38.13 3.01
N ILE A 269 26.86 -37.96 4.11
CA ILE A 269 26.42 -36.64 4.58
C ILE A 269 27.63 -35.73 4.81
N THR A 270 28.66 -36.26 5.48
CA THR A 270 29.89 -35.53 5.78
C THR A 270 30.66 -35.13 4.53
N LEU A 271 30.82 -36.04 3.56
CA LEU A 271 31.45 -35.74 2.27
C LEU A 271 30.72 -34.63 1.52
N LEU A 272 29.38 -34.63 1.54
CA LEU A 272 28.57 -33.59 0.91
C LEU A 272 28.68 -32.24 1.61
N GLU A 273 28.70 -32.19 2.95
CA GLU A 273 28.97 -30.95 3.69
C GLU A 273 30.40 -30.45 3.44
N PHE A 274 31.36 -31.35 3.29
CA PHE A 274 32.72 -31.00 2.90
C PHE A 274 32.83 -30.51 1.45
N TRP A 275 32.03 -31.06 0.55
CA TRP A 275 31.89 -30.54 -0.80
C TRP A 275 31.34 -29.10 -0.79
N ILE A 276 30.36 -28.81 0.09
CA ILE A 276 29.84 -27.45 0.31
C ILE A 276 30.93 -26.51 0.87
N ILE A 277 31.72 -26.95 1.85
CA ILE A 277 32.76 -26.10 2.45
C ILE A 277 34.01 -25.95 1.56
N SER A 278 34.19 -26.81 0.56
CA SER A 278 35.31 -26.76 -0.39
C SER A 278 34.99 -26.07 -1.72
N GLY A 279 33.85 -25.38 -1.79
CA GLY A 279 33.49 -24.55 -2.96
C GLY A 279 32.59 -25.22 -3.99
N MET A 280 31.98 -26.38 -3.67
CA MET A 280 31.05 -27.11 -4.54
C MET A 280 31.53 -27.37 -5.98
N LYS A 281 32.84 -27.59 -6.16
CA LYS A 281 33.40 -27.88 -7.49
C LYS A 281 32.93 -29.25 -7.99
N ASN A 282 32.51 -29.33 -9.25
CA ASN A 282 31.98 -30.58 -9.83
C ASN A 282 33.03 -31.72 -9.89
N ASP A 283 34.32 -31.38 -9.96
CA ASP A 283 35.47 -32.29 -9.97
C ASP A 283 36.04 -32.56 -8.55
N SER A 284 35.30 -32.18 -7.51
CA SER A 284 35.73 -32.41 -6.12
C SER A 284 35.78 -33.90 -5.77
N ILE A 285 36.89 -34.31 -5.13
CA ILE A 285 37.05 -35.66 -4.58
C ILE A 285 35.95 -36.01 -3.58
N TYR A 286 35.42 -35.04 -2.85
CA TYR A 286 34.38 -35.27 -1.85
C TYR A 286 33.05 -35.64 -2.50
N LEU A 287 32.67 -34.95 -3.58
CA LEU A 287 31.47 -35.29 -4.35
C LEU A 287 31.62 -36.66 -5.02
N GLN A 288 32.79 -36.94 -5.59
CA GLN A 288 33.04 -38.21 -6.26
C GLN A 288 32.96 -39.38 -5.27
N ARG A 289 33.70 -39.32 -4.16
CA ARG A 289 33.65 -40.37 -3.13
C ARG A 289 32.27 -40.53 -2.50
N ALA A 290 31.49 -39.46 -2.37
CA ALA A 290 30.12 -39.59 -1.88
C ALA A 290 29.27 -40.45 -2.84
N LYS A 291 29.43 -40.25 -4.15
CA LYS A 291 28.71 -41.02 -5.18
C LYS A 291 29.19 -42.47 -5.21
N ASP A 292 30.50 -42.69 -5.15
CA ASP A 292 31.09 -44.03 -5.15
C ASP A 292 30.61 -44.81 -3.92
N LEU A 293 30.66 -44.17 -2.74
CA LEU A 293 30.16 -44.74 -1.50
C LEU A 293 28.67 -45.09 -1.57
N TYR A 294 27.83 -44.17 -2.07
CA TYR A 294 26.40 -44.46 -2.26
C TYR A 294 26.18 -45.65 -3.18
N ASN A 295 26.83 -45.68 -4.34
CA ASN A 295 26.69 -46.76 -5.31
C ASN A 295 27.16 -48.11 -4.75
N ARG A 296 28.20 -48.10 -3.92
CA ARG A 296 28.67 -49.30 -3.24
C ARG A 296 27.65 -49.81 -2.23
N LEU A 297 27.14 -48.96 -1.34
CA LEU A 297 26.10 -49.34 -0.37
C LEU A 297 24.83 -49.83 -1.09
N GLU A 298 24.47 -49.19 -2.20
CA GLU A 298 23.35 -49.58 -3.08
C GLU A 298 23.55 -50.96 -3.71
N THR A 299 24.79 -51.35 -4.02
CA THR A 299 25.09 -52.64 -4.64
C THR A 299 25.17 -53.75 -3.60
N GLU A 300 25.84 -53.51 -2.48
CA GLU A 300 26.24 -54.57 -1.55
C GLU A 300 25.27 -54.72 -0.37
N LEU A 301 24.68 -53.63 0.12
CA LEU A 301 23.85 -53.64 1.33
C LEU A 301 22.35 -53.46 1.06
N TYR A 302 21.95 -52.93 -0.09
CA TYR A 302 20.53 -52.73 -0.41
C TYR A 302 19.82 -54.08 -0.61
N ASP A 303 18.74 -54.28 0.14
CA ASP A 303 17.80 -55.38 -0.03
C ASP A 303 16.62 -54.92 -0.89
N PRO A 304 16.52 -55.37 -2.16
CA PRO A 304 15.45 -54.96 -3.06
C PRO A 304 14.08 -55.55 -2.68
N VAL A 305 14.02 -56.60 -1.84
CA VAL A 305 12.77 -57.22 -1.39
C VAL A 305 12.12 -56.36 -0.32
N ASN A 306 12.89 -56.03 0.71
CA ASN A 306 12.42 -55.22 1.83
C ASN A 306 12.57 -53.72 1.58
N THR A 307 13.29 -53.33 0.52
CA THR A 307 13.60 -51.93 0.15
C THR A 307 14.29 -51.14 1.26
N LEU A 308 15.11 -51.83 2.05
CA LEU A 308 15.95 -51.32 3.15
C LEU A 308 17.38 -51.84 2.96
N TYR A 309 18.30 -51.40 3.82
CA TYR A 309 19.71 -51.77 3.77
C TYR A 309 20.09 -52.62 4.98
N LYS A 310 20.96 -53.60 4.72
CA LYS A 310 21.63 -54.45 5.71
C LYS A 310 22.69 -53.66 6.47
N ASN A 311 22.99 -54.09 7.70
CA ASN A 311 23.77 -53.29 8.63
C ASN A 311 25.29 -53.31 8.41
N ILE A 312 25.90 -54.48 8.21
CA ILE A 312 27.37 -54.60 8.24
C ILE A 312 27.88 -55.54 7.14
N GLY A 313 28.74 -55.01 6.25
CA GLY A 313 29.56 -55.80 5.34
C GLY A 313 30.97 -56.03 5.90
N GLN A 314 31.59 -57.17 5.54
CA GLN A 314 33.03 -57.35 5.76
C GLN A 314 33.86 -56.47 4.81
N ALA A 315 35.13 -56.28 5.16
CA ALA A 315 36.10 -55.43 4.47
C ALA A 315 36.44 -55.84 3.02
N ASP A 316 35.72 -56.80 2.45
CA ASP A 316 35.89 -57.28 1.07
C ASP A 316 34.54 -57.46 0.36
N TRP A 317 33.44 -57.03 1.00
CA TRP A 317 32.04 -57.22 0.60
C TRP A 317 31.60 -58.67 0.34
N ASN A 318 32.47 -59.67 0.47
CA ASN A 318 32.17 -61.08 0.13
C ASN A 318 31.18 -61.70 1.11
N THR A 319 31.12 -61.18 2.33
CA THR A 319 30.22 -61.65 3.38
C THR A 319 29.52 -60.47 4.04
N ILE A 320 28.20 -60.58 4.20
CA ILE A 320 27.44 -59.72 5.09
C ILE A 320 27.55 -60.27 6.51
N TRP A 321 28.17 -59.50 7.40
CA TRP A 321 28.38 -59.88 8.80
C TRP A 321 27.10 -59.73 9.62
N ASP A 322 26.32 -58.68 9.36
CA ASP A 322 25.01 -58.41 9.97
C ASP A 322 24.03 -58.02 8.87
N ASP A 323 23.11 -58.93 8.55
CA ASP A 323 22.06 -58.74 7.53
C ASP A 323 20.74 -58.21 8.12
N ASN A 324 20.70 -57.88 9.41
CA ASN A 324 19.55 -57.23 10.02
C ASN A 324 19.26 -55.88 9.34
N LEU A 325 17.97 -55.56 9.26
CA LEU A 325 17.47 -54.28 8.75
C LEU A 325 17.03 -53.43 9.95
N THR A 326 17.98 -52.78 10.63
CA THR A 326 17.65 -51.98 11.82
C THR A 326 17.19 -50.58 11.46
N LEU A 327 16.31 -50.05 12.30
CA LEU A 327 15.66 -48.76 12.08
C LEU A 327 16.65 -47.59 12.09
N ASP A 328 17.63 -47.60 12.99
CA ASP A 328 18.61 -46.52 13.16
C ASP A 328 19.56 -46.38 11.97
N SER A 329 20.14 -47.49 11.49
CA SER A 329 21.04 -47.49 10.33
C SER A 329 20.30 -47.11 9.05
N ASN A 330 19.07 -47.60 8.87
CA ASN A 330 18.22 -47.23 7.73
C ASN A 330 17.74 -45.77 7.81
N ALA A 331 17.45 -45.25 9.00
CA ALA A 331 17.17 -43.83 9.18
C ALA A 331 18.38 -42.97 8.77
N MET A 332 19.60 -43.37 9.11
CA MET A 332 20.81 -42.65 8.68
C MET A 332 21.01 -42.71 7.16
N MET A 333 20.79 -43.87 6.53
CA MET A 333 20.87 -44.00 5.08
C MET A 333 19.78 -43.19 4.36
N MET A 334 18.56 -43.11 4.93
CA MET A 334 17.52 -42.22 4.44
C MET A 334 17.97 -40.76 4.49
N ARG A 335 18.59 -40.31 5.60
CA ARG A 335 19.17 -38.96 5.71
C ARG A 335 20.25 -38.70 4.67
N ALA A 336 21.10 -39.67 4.37
CA ALA A 336 22.12 -39.56 3.33
C ALA A 336 21.50 -39.35 1.94
N CYS A 337 20.46 -40.13 1.60
CA CYS A 337 19.70 -39.97 0.36
C CYS A 337 19.03 -38.59 0.25
N LEU A 338 18.35 -38.15 1.32
CA LEU A 338 17.72 -36.83 1.38
C LEU A 338 18.76 -35.71 1.20
N LYS A 339 19.91 -35.85 1.86
CA LYS A 339 21.01 -34.89 1.75
C LYS A 339 21.54 -34.78 0.32
N PHE A 340 21.70 -35.92 -0.36
CA PHE A 340 22.09 -35.95 -1.76
C PHE A 340 21.11 -35.20 -2.66
N PHE A 341 19.82 -35.47 -2.54
CA PHE A 341 18.80 -34.76 -3.31
C PHE A 341 18.84 -33.25 -3.03
N GLU A 342 18.92 -32.89 -1.76
CA GLU A 342 18.91 -31.51 -1.30
C GLU A 342 20.03 -30.65 -1.91
N VAL A 343 21.22 -31.22 -2.13
CA VAL A 343 22.40 -30.51 -2.64
C VAL A 343 22.66 -30.71 -4.14
N SER A 344 22.04 -31.72 -4.76
CA SER A 344 22.25 -32.04 -6.19
C SER A 344 21.03 -31.82 -7.07
N GLY A 345 19.82 -31.79 -6.49
CA GLY A 345 18.55 -31.79 -7.24
C GLY A 345 18.24 -33.11 -7.96
N ASN A 346 19.05 -34.16 -7.78
CA ASN A 346 18.82 -35.44 -8.44
C ASN A 346 17.74 -36.26 -7.71
N ILE A 347 16.57 -36.35 -8.34
CA ILE A 347 15.36 -36.98 -7.78
C ILE A 347 15.55 -38.46 -7.43
N SER A 348 16.49 -39.18 -8.05
CA SER A 348 16.67 -40.62 -7.78
C SER A 348 16.99 -40.90 -6.31
N TYR A 349 17.74 -40.00 -5.66
CA TYR A 349 18.04 -40.11 -4.23
C TYR A 349 16.81 -39.83 -3.36
N TYR A 350 15.96 -38.89 -3.77
CA TYR A 350 14.71 -38.62 -3.06
C TYR A 350 13.72 -39.78 -3.20
N ASP A 351 13.60 -40.35 -4.40
CA ASP A 351 12.78 -41.54 -4.65
C ASP A 351 13.25 -42.72 -3.81
N ARG A 352 14.57 -42.91 -3.65
CA ARG A 352 15.14 -43.91 -2.75
C ARG A 352 14.72 -43.67 -1.29
N ALA A 353 14.86 -42.45 -0.79
CA ALA A 353 14.43 -42.09 0.58
C ALA A 353 12.92 -42.30 0.80
N VAL A 354 12.09 -41.93 -0.19
CA VAL A 354 10.64 -42.15 -0.15
C VAL A 354 10.29 -43.64 -0.13
N ASN A 355 11.00 -44.47 -0.89
CA ASN A 355 10.78 -45.92 -0.89
C ASN A 355 11.17 -46.54 0.46
N MET A 356 12.27 -46.09 1.07
CA MET A 356 12.66 -46.53 2.41
C MET A 356 11.60 -46.12 3.45
N SER A 357 11.14 -44.87 3.43
CA SER A 357 10.04 -44.40 4.30
C SER A 357 8.81 -45.29 4.18
N LYS A 358 8.35 -45.58 2.96
CA LYS A 358 7.20 -46.48 2.74
C LYS A 358 7.42 -47.86 3.35
N SER A 359 8.63 -48.40 3.25
CA SER A 359 8.96 -49.69 3.87
C SER A 359 8.97 -49.63 5.39
N ILE A 360 9.55 -48.58 5.97
CA ILE A 360 9.56 -48.36 7.42
C ILE A 360 8.12 -48.24 7.95
N GLU A 361 7.27 -47.46 7.29
CA GLU A 361 5.84 -47.35 7.64
C GLU A 361 5.09 -48.66 7.50
N ALA A 362 5.35 -49.44 6.43
CA ALA A 362 4.63 -50.68 6.19
C ALA A 362 5.05 -51.83 7.11
N ASN A 363 6.33 -51.85 7.50
CA ASN A 363 6.94 -53.04 8.09
C ASN A 363 7.46 -52.85 9.51
N LEU A 364 7.86 -51.64 9.90
CA LEU A 364 8.42 -51.36 11.22
C LEU A 364 7.44 -50.61 12.12
N TYR A 365 6.48 -49.87 11.57
CA TYR A 365 5.48 -49.18 12.38
C TYR A 365 4.45 -50.14 12.97
N ASP A 366 4.43 -50.24 14.29
CA ASP A 366 3.44 -51.02 15.02
C ASP A 366 2.21 -50.15 15.33
N THR A 367 1.15 -50.31 14.54
CA THR A 367 -0.10 -49.53 14.68
C THR A 367 -0.87 -49.84 15.98
N MET A 368 -0.58 -50.95 16.66
CA MET A 368 -1.24 -51.31 17.92
C MET A 368 -0.57 -50.61 19.09
N ILE A 369 0.75 -50.50 19.05
CA ILE A 369 1.60 -49.90 20.10
C ILE A 369 1.86 -48.42 19.83
N ASN A 370 1.72 -47.95 18.60
CA ASN A 370 2.01 -46.60 18.14
C ASN A 370 3.51 -46.23 18.19
N ALA A 371 4.39 -47.18 17.92
CA ALA A 371 5.84 -47.01 17.88
C ALA A 371 6.52 -47.89 16.83
N TYR A 372 7.73 -47.55 16.40
CA TYR A 372 8.47 -48.37 15.44
C TYR A 372 9.30 -49.44 16.15
N ASN A 373 9.26 -50.65 15.60
CA ASN A 373 10.14 -51.76 15.96
C ASN A 373 11.60 -51.41 15.63
N PHE A 374 12.50 -51.86 16.49
CA PHE A 374 13.94 -51.63 16.33
C PHE A 374 14.51 -52.29 15.07
N SER A 375 13.99 -53.45 14.68
CA SER A 375 14.46 -54.25 13.54
C SER A 375 13.29 -54.95 12.84
N PHE A 376 13.50 -55.29 11.57
CA PHE A 376 12.54 -56.01 10.73
C PHE A 376 12.44 -57.52 11.05
N MET A 377 13.45 -58.11 11.70
CA MET A 377 13.51 -59.56 11.91
C MET A 377 12.45 -60.09 12.90
N GLU A 378 11.79 -61.19 12.52
CA GLU A 378 10.56 -61.78 13.10
C GLU A 378 10.62 -62.13 14.61
N THR A 379 11.77 -61.99 15.28
CA THR A 379 11.95 -62.43 16.68
C THR A 379 12.07 -61.30 17.71
N SER A 380 12.33 -60.05 17.32
CA SER A 380 12.39 -58.93 18.27
C SER A 380 11.63 -57.72 17.74
N SER A 381 10.33 -57.64 18.08
CA SER A 381 9.52 -56.43 17.93
C SER A 381 9.82 -55.39 19.01
N ASP A 382 11.02 -55.45 19.61
CA ASP A 382 11.49 -54.59 20.67
C ASP A 382 11.50 -53.14 20.23
N LYS A 383 11.31 -52.24 21.18
CA LYS A 383 11.19 -50.82 20.95
C LYS A 383 12.42 -50.11 21.51
N SER A 384 13.12 -49.40 20.63
CA SER A 384 14.29 -48.57 20.98
C SER A 384 13.95 -47.10 20.83
N PHE A 385 13.99 -46.35 21.92
CA PHE A 385 13.74 -44.91 21.90
C PHE A 385 14.73 -44.19 20.98
N ASN A 386 16.04 -44.42 21.17
CA ASN A 386 17.10 -43.85 20.31
C ASN A 386 16.85 -44.06 18.81
N SER A 387 16.47 -45.27 18.41
CA SER A 387 16.25 -45.59 16.99
C SER A 387 15.03 -44.86 16.42
N ASN A 388 13.96 -44.75 17.21
CA ASN A 388 12.78 -43.95 16.86
C ASN A 388 13.10 -42.45 16.77
N LEU A 389 14.01 -41.95 17.62
CA LEU A 389 14.49 -40.56 17.54
C LEU A 389 15.34 -40.30 16.29
N LYS A 390 16.21 -41.24 15.92
CA LYS A 390 17.00 -41.18 14.67
C LYS A 390 16.10 -41.20 13.43
N LEU A 391 15.05 -42.02 13.43
CA LEU A 391 14.01 -41.97 12.39
C LEU A 391 13.31 -40.61 12.37
N SER A 392 12.89 -40.11 13.54
CA SER A 392 12.22 -38.81 13.65
C SER A 392 13.10 -37.69 13.08
N LYS A 393 14.43 -37.76 13.28
CA LYS A 393 15.37 -36.83 12.64
C LYS A 393 15.38 -36.97 11.11
N ALA A 394 15.38 -38.20 10.57
CA ALA A 394 15.29 -38.42 9.13
C ALA A 394 13.99 -37.88 8.52
N TYR A 395 12.88 -38.04 9.23
CA TYR A 395 11.58 -37.54 8.82
C TYR A 395 11.49 -36.02 8.89
N LEU A 396 12.17 -35.37 9.83
CA LEU A 396 12.31 -33.90 9.82
C LEU A 396 13.13 -33.40 8.62
N ASP A 397 14.20 -34.09 8.24
CA ASP A 397 14.98 -33.76 7.04
C ASP A 397 14.11 -33.91 5.77
N ALA A 398 13.28 -34.95 5.71
CA ALA A 398 12.33 -35.17 4.62
C ALA A 398 11.21 -34.13 4.60
N PHE A 399 10.71 -33.74 5.77
CA PHE A 399 9.69 -32.72 5.95
C PHE A 399 10.16 -31.33 5.52
N ASP A 400 11.44 -31.01 5.75
CA ASP A 400 12.04 -29.76 5.27
C ASP A 400 12.07 -29.72 3.73
N ILE A 401 12.37 -30.84 3.07
CA ILE A 401 12.24 -30.99 1.61
C ILE A 401 10.77 -30.85 1.18
N TYR A 402 9.86 -31.55 1.84
CA TYR A 402 8.41 -31.48 1.58
C TYR A 402 7.90 -30.04 1.63
N LYS A 403 8.33 -29.24 2.62
CA LYS A 403 7.96 -27.84 2.79
C LYS A 403 8.58 -26.89 1.77
N SER A 404 9.69 -27.27 1.15
CA SER A 404 10.47 -26.46 0.20
C SER A 404 9.91 -26.48 -1.24
N THR A 405 8.64 -26.84 -1.40
CA THR A 405 7.96 -26.87 -2.69
C THR A 405 7.28 -25.54 -2.98
N PHE A 406 7.23 -25.14 -4.23
CA PHE A 406 6.52 -23.96 -4.68
C PHE A 406 5.86 -24.19 -6.04
N LEU A 407 4.91 -23.31 -6.38
CA LEU A 407 4.21 -23.33 -7.66
C LEU A 407 4.24 -21.94 -8.27
N ASP A 408 4.89 -21.80 -9.41
CA ASP A 408 4.84 -20.59 -10.21
C ASP A 408 3.83 -20.73 -11.35
N GLY A 409 3.31 -19.60 -11.81
CA GLY A 409 2.35 -19.52 -12.90
C GLY A 409 2.56 -18.24 -13.70
N VAL A 410 2.81 -18.35 -15.00
CA VAL A 410 3.11 -17.20 -15.86
C VAL A 410 2.18 -17.20 -17.05
N TYR A 411 1.54 -16.06 -17.31
CA TYR A 411 0.77 -15.87 -18.53
C TYR A 411 1.70 -15.70 -19.74
N ASN A 412 1.23 -16.10 -20.91
CA ASN A 412 1.93 -15.87 -22.18
C ASN A 412 1.98 -14.40 -22.62
N VAL A 413 1.31 -13.50 -21.89
CA VAL A 413 1.19 -12.07 -22.17
C VAL A 413 1.83 -11.26 -21.04
N SER A 414 2.41 -10.10 -21.39
CA SER A 414 3.06 -9.22 -20.43
C SER A 414 2.05 -8.44 -19.59
N GLY A 415 2.24 -8.40 -18.27
CA GLY A 415 1.41 -7.64 -17.33
C GLY A 415 1.07 -8.47 -16.10
N GLU A 416 0.98 -7.84 -14.92
CA GLU A 416 0.56 -8.54 -13.69
C GLU A 416 -0.91 -8.98 -13.74
N VAL A 417 -1.74 -8.22 -14.47
CA VAL A 417 -3.15 -8.52 -14.74
C VAL A 417 -3.40 -8.32 -16.24
N PRO A 418 -3.32 -9.37 -17.07
CA PRO A 418 -3.55 -9.25 -18.49
C PRO A 418 -5.03 -9.10 -18.84
N ASP A 419 -5.28 -8.38 -19.93
CA ASP A 419 -6.60 -8.25 -20.55
C ASP A 419 -6.76 -9.32 -21.64
N PHE A 420 -7.86 -10.06 -21.60
CA PHE A 420 -8.22 -11.01 -22.66
C PHE A 420 -9.54 -10.61 -23.32
N ILE A 421 -9.52 -10.52 -24.65
CA ILE A 421 -10.69 -10.22 -25.48
C ILE A 421 -11.54 -11.49 -25.60
N PHE A 422 -12.77 -11.47 -25.07
CA PHE A 422 -13.66 -12.65 -25.14
C PHE A 422 -14.02 -13.04 -26.58
N ASN A 423 -14.28 -14.32 -26.81
CA ASN A 423 -14.47 -14.98 -28.11
C ASN A 423 -13.28 -14.89 -29.10
N GLN A 424 -12.17 -14.26 -28.71
CA GLN A 424 -10.99 -14.11 -29.54
C GLN A 424 -9.75 -14.71 -28.88
N ASP A 425 -9.44 -14.26 -27.68
CA ASP A 425 -8.19 -14.59 -27.02
C ASP A 425 -8.29 -15.92 -26.24
N LYS A 426 -7.14 -16.57 -26.13
CA LYS A 426 -6.95 -17.75 -25.30
C LYS A 426 -6.02 -17.39 -24.16
N MET A 427 -6.48 -17.60 -22.94
CA MET A 427 -5.66 -17.51 -21.76
C MET A 427 -4.77 -18.75 -21.70
N ASN A 428 -3.45 -18.52 -21.79
CA ASN A 428 -2.45 -19.57 -21.64
C ASN A 428 -1.65 -19.28 -20.36
N LEU A 429 -1.95 -20.04 -19.30
CA LEU A 429 -1.25 -19.95 -18.02
C LEU A 429 -0.31 -21.16 -17.91
N THR A 430 1.00 -20.90 -17.99
CA THR A 430 2.02 -21.96 -17.83
C THR A 430 2.46 -22.01 -16.38
N SER A 431 2.25 -23.14 -15.74
CA SER A 431 2.59 -23.38 -14.35
C SER A 431 3.70 -24.41 -14.21
N VAL A 432 4.62 -24.13 -13.29
CA VAL A 432 5.75 -25.00 -12.94
C VAL A 432 5.70 -25.27 -11.45
N TYR A 433 5.54 -26.54 -11.10
CA TYR A 433 5.55 -27.02 -9.72
C TYR A 433 6.94 -27.59 -9.43
N SER A 434 7.61 -27.08 -8.40
CA SER A 434 9.04 -27.37 -8.21
C SER A 434 9.40 -27.46 -6.74
N PHE A 435 10.44 -28.24 -6.44
CA PHE A 435 11.23 -28.10 -5.22
C PHE A 435 12.28 -27.01 -5.46
N GLU A 436 12.45 -26.10 -4.50
CA GLU A 436 13.53 -25.12 -4.51
C GLU A 436 14.10 -24.93 -3.11
N LYS A 437 15.43 -24.98 -3.03
CA LYS A 437 16.15 -24.74 -1.78
C LYS A 437 17.31 -23.81 -1.99
N ASN A 438 17.32 -22.73 -1.20
CA ASN A 438 18.40 -21.75 -1.18
C ASN A 438 19.41 -22.13 -0.10
N ARG A 439 20.68 -22.18 -0.47
CA ARG A 439 21.80 -22.53 0.41
C ARG A 439 22.99 -21.63 0.13
N ARG A 440 24.05 -21.82 0.92
CA ARG A 440 25.33 -21.16 0.72
C ARG A 440 26.46 -22.18 0.73
N TYR A 441 27.45 -21.97 -0.13
CA TYR A 441 28.70 -22.73 -0.12
C TYR A 441 29.84 -21.81 0.29
N TYR A 442 30.89 -22.36 0.88
CA TYR A 442 32.06 -21.58 1.25
C TYR A 442 33.02 -21.50 0.08
N ASN A 443 33.35 -20.28 -0.34
CA ASN A 443 34.37 -20.04 -1.34
C ASN A 443 35.73 -19.86 -0.63
N PRO A 444 36.65 -20.85 -0.74
CA PRO A 444 37.94 -20.79 -0.06
C PRO A 444 38.86 -19.69 -0.60
N ASP A 445 38.69 -19.24 -1.86
CA ASP A 445 39.58 -18.26 -2.48
C ASP A 445 39.42 -16.86 -1.88
N ASN A 446 38.21 -16.52 -1.43
CA ASN A 446 37.88 -15.23 -0.83
C ASN A 446 37.34 -15.34 0.61
N GLN A 447 37.37 -16.55 1.18
CA GLN A 447 36.94 -16.87 2.54
C GLN A 447 35.52 -16.38 2.88
N SER A 448 34.58 -16.55 1.94
CA SER A 448 33.20 -16.08 2.10
C SER A 448 32.15 -17.10 1.69
N TYR A 449 30.95 -17.00 2.27
CA TYR A 449 29.81 -17.82 1.85
C TYR A 449 29.06 -17.19 0.67
N VAL A 450 28.87 -17.97 -0.40
CA VAL A 450 28.21 -17.57 -1.65
C VAL A 450 26.86 -18.29 -1.78
N PRO A 451 25.75 -17.58 -2.09
CA PRO A 451 24.44 -18.20 -2.25
C PRO A 451 24.36 -19.05 -3.52
N PHE A 452 23.61 -20.15 -3.44
CA PHE A 452 23.21 -20.98 -4.56
C PHE A 452 21.80 -21.52 -4.36
N THR A 453 21.15 -21.89 -5.46
CA THR A 453 19.78 -22.41 -5.47
C THR A 453 19.77 -23.76 -6.17
N ILE A 454 19.24 -24.77 -5.49
CA ILE A 454 18.90 -26.06 -6.10
C ILE A 454 17.44 -26.04 -6.44
N ARG A 455 17.11 -26.37 -7.69
CA ARG A 455 15.75 -26.46 -8.18
C ARG A 455 15.54 -27.77 -8.91
N TYR A 456 14.42 -28.43 -8.63
CA TYR A 456 13.95 -29.60 -9.34
C TYR A 456 12.47 -29.40 -9.70
N ASP A 457 12.13 -29.49 -10.97
CA ASP A 457 10.75 -29.36 -11.44
C ASP A 457 10.03 -30.71 -11.28
N ILE A 458 8.98 -30.71 -10.46
CA ILE A 458 8.25 -31.90 -10.02
C ILE A 458 7.28 -32.32 -11.12
N THR A 459 7.41 -33.58 -11.53
CA THR A 459 6.57 -34.21 -12.56
C THR A 459 5.55 -35.17 -11.94
N TYR A 460 4.57 -35.60 -12.73
CA TYR A 460 3.47 -36.47 -12.33
C TYR A 460 2.61 -35.93 -11.17
N ALA A 461 2.65 -34.62 -10.93
CA ALA A 461 1.80 -33.96 -9.94
C ALA A 461 0.42 -33.66 -10.52
N THR A 462 -0.62 -33.76 -9.69
CA THR A 462 -1.95 -33.28 -10.05
C THR A 462 -1.95 -31.76 -9.98
N ILE A 463 -2.47 -31.09 -11.00
CA ILE A 463 -2.62 -29.64 -11.04
C ILE A 463 -4.08 -29.26 -11.29
N ASN A 464 -4.57 -28.28 -10.55
CA ASN A 464 -5.95 -27.82 -10.62
C ASN A 464 -6.00 -26.32 -10.84
N HIS A 465 -7.02 -25.87 -11.55
CA HIS A 465 -7.29 -24.47 -11.84
C HIS A 465 -8.74 -24.18 -11.48
N ILE A 466 -9.00 -23.23 -10.57
CA ILE A 466 -10.33 -22.66 -10.32
C ILE A 466 -10.38 -21.24 -10.83
N ILE A 467 -11.28 -20.98 -11.76
CA ILE A 467 -11.64 -19.63 -12.16
C ILE A 467 -12.75 -19.12 -11.23
N LYS A 468 -12.62 -17.89 -10.75
CA LYS A 468 -13.63 -17.18 -9.96
C LYS A 468 -13.92 -15.81 -10.54
N TYR A 469 -15.16 -15.38 -10.38
CA TYR A 469 -15.60 -14.03 -10.70
C TYR A 469 -14.92 -12.98 -9.80
N PRO A 470 -14.94 -11.68 -10.18
CA PRO A 470 -14.34 -10.60 -9.39
C PRO A 470 -14.89 -10.48 -7.96
N ASN A 471 -16.16 -10.84 -7.74
CA ASN A 471 -16.80 -10.90 -6.43
C ASN A 471 -16.40 -12.16 -5.61
N GLY A 472 -15.51 -13.00 -6.13
CA GLY A 472 -15.02 -14.23 -5.50
C GLY A 472 -15.93 -15.44 -5.63
N THR A 473 -17.06 -15.37 -6.35
CA THR A 473 -17.91 -16.54 -6.58
C THR A 473 -17.26 -17.52 -7.56
N TYR A 474 -17.50 -18.81 -7.33
CA TYR A 474 -17.00 -19.87 -8.19
C TYR A 474 -17.56 -19.77 -9.61
N PHE A 475 -16.69 -19.95 -10.61
CA PHE A 475 -17.09 -20.07 -12.01
C PHE A 475 -16.93 -21.50 -12.53
N GLU A 476 -15.69 -21.98 -12.63
CA GLU A 476 -15.39 -23.29 -13.22
C GLU A 476 -14.08 -23.85 -12.64
N GLN A 477 -13.91 -25.18 -12.69
CA GLN A 477 -12.69 -25.86 -12.25
C GLN A 477 -12.19 -26.83 -13.32
N PHE A 478 -10.88 -26.97 -13.39
CA PHE A 478 -10.18 -27.89 -14.27
C PHE A 478 -9.13 -28.64 -13.48
N GLN A 479 -8.97 -29.91 -13.79
CA GLN A 479 -7.97 -30.79 -13.19
C GLN A 479 -7.19 -31.48 -14.31
N ASP A 480 -5.87 -31.50 -14.18
CA ASP A 480 -4.96 -32.19 -15.10
C ASP A 480 -3.72 -32.70 -14.33
N VAL A 481 -2.72 -33.21 -15.04
CA VAL A 481 -1.45 -33.73 -14.51
C VAL A 481 -0.27 -33.08 -15.21
N ILE A 482 0.76 -32.71 -14.45
CA ILE A 482 2.04 -32.23 -14.98
C ILE A 482 2.80 -33.43 -15.54
N ASN A 483 2.99 -33.48 -16.86
CA ASN A 483 3.66 -34.59 -17.52
C ASN A 483 5.18 -34.57 -17.34
N SER A 484 5.81 -35.75 -17.43
CA SER A 484 7.24 -35.95 -17.19
C SER A 484 8.19 -35.36 -18.23
N THR A 485 7.72 -35.10 -19.45
CA THR A 485 8.57 -34.62 -20.55
C THR A 485 8.78 -33.11 -20.57
N THR A 486 7.90 -32.33 -19.94
CA THR A 486 7.89 -30.86 -20.02
C THR A 486 8.06 -30.15 -18.69
N ALA A 487 7.95 -30.88 -17.56
CA ALA A 487 8.07 -30.39 -16.18
C ALA A 487 7.19 -29.16 -15.84
N SER A 488 6.23 -28.87 -16.72
CA SER A 488 5.35 -27.70 -16.68
C SER A 488 4.02 -28.09 -17.34
N TYR A 489 2.97 -27.39 -16.95
CA TYR A 489 1.63 -27.54 -17.52
C TYR A 489 1.10 -26.19 -17.99
N THR A 490 0.65 -26.12 -19.24
CA THR A 490 0.01 -24.93 -19.79
C THR A 490 -1.50 -25.12 -19.81
N PHE A 491 -2.18 -24.43 -18.92
CA PHE A 491 -3.63 -24.33 -18.93
C PHE A 491 -4.07 -23.42 -20.07
N ASN A 492 -4.80 -24.00 -21.04
CA ASN A 492 -5.35 -23.28 -22.18
C ASN A 492 -6.86 -23.12 -21.99
N TYR A 493 -7.33 -21.89 -21.79
CA TYR A 493 -8.74 -21.58 -21.64
C TYR A 493 -9.17 -20.54 -22.67
N THR A 494 -10.18 -20.87 -23.47
CA THR A 494 -10.76 -19.91 -24.42
C THR A 494 -11.75 -19.03 -23.66
N ILE A 495 -11.49 -17.73 -23.62
CA ILE A 495 -12.40 -16.77 -22.98
C ILE A 495 -13.64 -16.65 -23.87
N LYS A 496 -14.80 -17.04 -23.36
CA LYS A 496 -16.07 -17.02 -24.09
C LYS A 496 -17.01 -15.98 -23.50
N GLU A 497 -18.03 -15.60 -24.25
CA GLU A 497 -19.08 -14.65 -23.85
C GLU A 497 -19.88 -15.02 -22.58
N ASN A 498 -19.82 -16.29 -22.14
CA ASN A 498 -20.42 -16.72 -20.87
C ASN A 498 -19.63 -16.24 -19.64
N LEU A 499 -18.37 -15.83 -19.82
CA LEU A 499 -17.58 -15.13 -18.83
C LEU A 499 -17.74 -13.63 -19.12
N PRO A 500 -18.53 -12.89 -18.31
CA PRO A 500 -18.91 -11.52 -18.64
C PRO A 500 -17.70 -10.59 -18.64
N ILE A 501 -17.80 -9.47 -19.36
CA ILE A 501 -16.78 -8.42 -19.33
C ILE A 501 -16.65 -7.90 -17.90
N GLY A 502 -15.42 -7.77 -17.43
CA GLY A 502 -15.14 -7.31 -16.08
C GLY A 502 -13.68 -7.44 -15.71
N ASP A 503 -13.30 -6.69 -14.68
CA ASP A 503 -11.93 -6.61 -14.20
C ASP A 503 -11.75 -7.44 -12.92
N GLY A 504 -10.56 -8.03 -12.77
CA GLY A 504 -10.17 -8.69 -11.53
C GLY A 504 -10.73 -10.10 -11.35
N TYR A 505 -10.86 -10.87 -12.44
CA TYR A 505 -11.08 -12.31 -12.33
C TYR A 505 -9.89 -12.98 -11.65
N TYR A 506 -10.15 -14.08 -10.95
CA TYR A 506 -9.12 -14.86 -10.26
C TYR A 506 -8.99 -16.24 -10.89
N ILE A 507 -7.75 -16.69 -11.04
CA ILE A 507 -7.44 -18.09 -11.26
C ILE A 507 -6.57 -18.58 -10.11
N TYR A 508 -7.14 -19.50 -9.33
CA TYR A 508 -6.43 -20.22 -8.29
C TYR A 508 -5.85 -21.47 -8.92
N VAL A 509 -4.53 -21.55 -8.95
CA VAL A 509 -3.81 -22.75 -9.36
C VAL A 509 -3.31 -23.44 -8.11
N TRP A 510 -3.46 -24.75 -8.00
CA TRP A 510 -2.73 -25.51 -7.01
C TRP A 510 -2.27 -26.84 -7.57
N ALA A 511 -1.11 -27.29 -7.10
CA ALA A 511 -0.51 -28.55 -7.49
C ALA A 511 -0.15 -29.36 -6.25
N ASN A 512 -0.24 -30.68 -6.36
CA ASN A 512 0.13 -31.58 -5.28
C ASN A 512 0.55 -32.98 -5.78
N THR A 513 1.37 -33.63 -4.98
CA THR A 513 1.74 -35.04 -5.08
C THR A 513 2.03 -35.57 -3.67
N SER A 514 2.05 -36.88 -3.45
CA SER A 514 2.04 -37.46 -2.10
C SER A 514 3.22 -37.06 -1.21
N TYR A 515 4.41 -36.80 -1.79
CA TYR A 515 5.64 -36.52 -1.05
C TYR A 515 6.18 -35.11 -1.27
N PHE A 516 5.41 -34.24 -1.91
CA PHE A 516 5.72 -32.81 -2.02
C PHE A 516 4.48 -32.02 -1.62
N LYS A 517 4.66 -30.94 -0.86
CA LYS A 517 3.54 -30.21 -0.27
C LYS A 517 2.61 -29.63 -1.33
N LEU A 518 1.32 -29.64 -1.02
CA LEU A 518 0.32 -28.90 -1.79
C LEU A 518 0.68 -27.41 -1.78
N THR A 519 0.87 -26.84 -2.96
CA THR A 519 1.19 -25.42 -3.14
C THR A 519 0.18 -24.77 -4.06
N GLN A 520 -0.04 -23.48 -3.84
CA GLN A 520 -1.01 -22.70 -4.60
C GLN A 520 -0.37 -21.42 -5.14
N SER A 521 -0.86 -20.97 -6.28
CA SER A 521 -0.54 -19.71 -6.94
C SER A 521 -1.83 -19.01 -7.32
N LEU A 522 -1.93 -17.72 -7.02
CA LEU A 522 -3.08 -16.90 -7.40
C LEU A 522 -2.67 -15.98 -8.54
N LYS A 523 -3.42 -16.02 -9.65
CA LYS A 523 -3.25 -15.07 -10.74
C LYS A 523 -4.56 -14.35 -11.01
N ARG A 524 -4.45 -13.17 -11.60
CA ARG A 524 -5.59 -12.32 -11.97
C ARG A 524 -5.60 -12.09 -13.46
N PHE A 525 -6.77 -11.81 -14.02
CA PHE A 525 -6.92 -11.38 -15.41
C PHE A 525 -8.21 -10.56 -15.57
N ASN A 526 -8.32 -9.83 -16.66
CA ASN A 526 -9.53 -9.10 -17.03
C ASN A 526 -10.13 -9.71 -18.30
N VAL A 527 -11.45 -9.62 -18.41
CA VAL A 527 -12.18 -9.94 -19.62
C VAL A 527 -12.65 -8.64 -20.23
N VAL A 528 -12.14 -8.30 -21.41
CA VAL A 528 -12.45 -7.05 -22.10
C VAL A 528 -13.19 -7.32 -23.41
N SER A 529 -13.92 -6.32 -23.92
CA SER A 529 -14.63 -6.45 -25.19
C SER A 529 -13.76 -6.23 -26.42
N GLY A 530 -12.59 -5.60 -26.27
CA GLY A 530 -11.80 -5.11 -27.40
C GLY A 530 -12.32 -3.80 -28.02
N LEU A 531 -13.32 -3.15 -27.39
CA LEU A 531 -13.71 -1.78 -27.69
C LEU A 531 -13.11 -0.84 -26.65
N ILE A 532 -12.30 0.11 -27.09
CA ILE A 532 -11.69 1.10 -26.21
C ILE A 532 -12.21 2.49 -26.59
N ASN A 533 -12.86 3.16 -25.64
CA ASN A 533 -13.23 4.56 -25.80
C ASN A 533 -11.98 5.43 -25.92
N LYS A 534 -11.84 6.16 -27.02
CA LYS A 534 -10.73 7.08 -27.25
C LYS A 534 -11.10 8.50 -26.81
N SER A 535 -12.24 9.01 -27.30
CA SER A 535 -12.72 10.36 -27.00
C SER A 535 -14.21 10.50 -27.26
N LEU A 536 -14.79 11.54 -26.66
CA LEU A 536 -16.15 12.00 -26.92
C LEU A 536 -16.09 13.44 -27.40
N GLU A 537 -16.58 13.70 -28.61
CA GLU A 537 -16.54 15.02 -29.25
C GLU A 537 -17.95 15.60 -29.38
N GLY A 538 -18.08 16.93 -29.30
CA GLY A 538 -19.36 17.62 -29.51
C GLY A 538 -20.32 17.64 -28.32
N LEU A 539 -19.97 17.03 -27.17
CA LEU A 539 -20.81 17.10 -25.96
C LEU A 539 -20.60 18.43 -25.21
N PRO A 540 -21.61 19.31 -25.09
CA PRO A 540 -21.52 20.56 -24.34
C PRO A 540 -21.64 20.33 -22.83
N THR A 541 -21.30 21.36 -22.05
CA THR A 541 -21.51 21.36 -20.59
C THR A 541 -22.99 21.48 -20.21
N ILE A 542 -23.77 22.26 -20.96
CA ILE A 542 -25.21 22.46 -20.79
C ILE A 542 -25.93 22.08 -22.09
N LEU A 543 -26.92 21.21 -21.99
CA LEU A 543 -27.83 20.83 -23.08
C LEU A 543 -29.17 21.53 -22.88
N TYR A 544 -29.44 22.57 -23.67
CA TYR A 544 -30.72 23.28 -23.64
C TYR A 544 -31.83 22.44 -24.29
N GLN A 545 -33.08 22.68 -23.88
CA GLN A 545 -34.26 22.01 -24.44
C GLN A 545 -34.57 22.56 -25.84
N GLY A 546 -34.69 21.67 -26.83
CA GLY A 546 -35.00 22.02 -28.22
C GLY A 546 -33.90 21.69 -29.22
N PRO A 547 -32.67 22.25 -29.10
CA PRO A 547 -31.60 22.04 -30.06
C PRO A 547 -31.23 20.57 -30.25
N ILE A 548 -31.00 20.18 -31.50
CA ILE A 548 -30.36 18.91 -31.85
C ILE A 548 -28.87 19.16 -31.99
N ILE A 549 -28.07 18.48 -31.17
CA ILE A 549 -26.61 18.51 -31.27
C ILE A 549 -26.10 17.14 -31.70
N ASN A 550 -25.03 17.14 -32.48
CA ASN A 550 -24.33 15.91 -32.85
C ASN A 550 -23.20 15.65 -31.86
N VAL A 551 -23.19 14.46 -31.26
CA VAL A 551 -22.13 13.98 -30.40
C VAL A 551 -21.48 12.77 -31.05
N SER A 552 -20.17 12.80 -31.21
CA SER A 552 -19.41 11.70 -31.80
C SER A 552 -18.68 10.92 -30.72
N LEU A 553 -18.96 9.63 -30.61
CA LEU A 553 -18.18 8.69 -29.79
C LEU A 553 -17.11 8.03 -30.68
N ILE A 554 -15.84 8.22 -30.33
CA ILE A 554 -14.71 7.67 -31.08
C ILE A 554 -14.17 6.44 -30.35
N ILE A 555 -14.22 5.30 -31.03
CA ILE A 555 -13.85 4.00 -30.45
C ILE A 555 -12.76 3.36 -31.29
N ASN A 556 -11.79 2.77 -30.59
CA ASN A 556 -10.81 1.90 -31.19
C ASN A 556 -11.28 0.44 -31.14
N TYR A 557 -11.22 -0.25 -32.27
CA TYR A 557 -11.62 -1.65 -32.42
C TYR A 557 -10.40 -2.55 -32.56
N THR A 558 -10.11 -3.32 -31.51
CA THR A 558 -8.91 -4.18 -31.47
C THR A 558 -9.21 -5.65 -31.80
N ARG A 559 -10.45 -5.98 -32.17
CA ARG A 559 -10.83 -7.37 -32.51
C ARG A 559 -10.51 -7.72 -33.97
N PHE A 560 -10.27 -9.01 -34.23
CA PHE A 560 -9.98 -9.56 -35.56
C PHE A 560 -11.21 -10.05 -36.33
N GLU A 561 -12.35 -10.21 -35.68
CA GLU A 561 -13.61 -10.56 -36.33
C GLU A 561 -14.40 -9.29 -36.68
N ASN A 562 -15.31 -9.36 -37.64
CA ASN A 562 -16.26 -8.27 -37.86
C ASN A 562 -17.45 -8.44 -36.93
N LEU A 563 -17.94 -7.36 -36.34
CA LEU A 563 -19.10 -7.38 -35.44
C LEU A 563 -20.13 -6.33 -35.83
N THR A 564 -21.37 -6.75 -36.00
CA THR A 564 -22.51 -5.83 -36.02
C THR A 564 -23.01 -5.67 -34.59
N LEU A 565 -22.89 -4.45 -34.05
CA LEU A 565 -23.34 -4.09 -32.71
C LEU A 565 -24.40 -3.00 -32.78
N THR A 566 -25.28 -2.96 -31.79
CA THR A 566 -26.29 -1.92 -31.65
C THR A 566 -25.76 -0.86 -30.70
N ALA A 567 -25.60 0.37 -31.21
CA ALA A 567 -25.23 1.52 -30.41
C ALA A 567 -26.48 2.34 -30.05
N SER A 568 -26.64 2.69 -28.78
CA SER A 568 -27.72 3.51 -28.26
C SER A 568 -27.19 4.62 -27.35
N LEU A 569 -27.89 5.75 -27.40
CA LEU A 569 -27.74 6.85 -26.45
C LEU A 569 -28.97 6.86 -25.56
N GLU A 570 -28.76 6.69 -24.26
CA GLU A 570 -29.83 6.55 -23.27
C GLU A 570 -29.71 7.64 -22.20
N GLY A 571 -30.85 8.21 -21.82
CA GLY A 571 -30.95 9.22 -20.76
C GLY A 571 -32.41 9.55 -20.47
N GLU A 572 -32.76 9.70 -19.20
CA GLU A 572 -34.15 9.89 -18.77
C GLU A 572 -34.75 11.18 -19.33
N GLN A 573 -33.94 12.25 -19.39
CA GLN A 573 -34.32 13.59 -19.85
C GLN A 573 -34.09 13.82 -21.36
N LEU A 574 -33.67 12.78 -22.11
CA LEU A 574 -33.35 12.88 -23.53
C LEU A 574 -34.45 12.34 -24.43
N LEU A 575 -34.64 12.95 -25.60
CA LEU A 575 -35.46 12.35 -26.65
C LEU A 575 -34.88 10.97 -26.99
N LYS A 576 -35.71 9.94 -27.00
CA LYS A 576 -35.26 8.59 -27.37
C LYS A 576 -34.99 8.57 -28.87
N TYR A 577 -33.71 8.48 -29.22
CA TYR A 577 -33.30 8.22 -30.60
C TYR A 577 -33.29 6.70 -30.85
N PRO A 578 -33.65 6.26 -32.07
CA PRO A 578 -33.52 4.86 -32.42
C PRO A 578 -32.07 4.43 -32.28
N SER A 579 -31.86 3.22 -31.75
CA SER A 579 -30.55 2.62 -31.76
C SER A 579 -30.09 2.38 -33.19
N GLN A 580 -28.79 2.49 -33.44
CA GLN A 580 -28.19 2.29 -34.75
C GLN A 580 -27.34 1.02 -34.77
N GLU A 581 -27.47 0.24 -35.85
CA GLU A 581 -26.55 -0.87 -36.11
C GLU A 581 -25.25 -0.31 -36.67
N ILE A 582 -24.14 -0.82 -36.16
CA ILE A 582 -22.79 -0.40 -36.51
C ILE A 582 -21.98 -1.63 -36.79
N ASP A 583 -21.42 -1.69 -37.99
CA ASP A 583 -20.50 -2.72 -38.40
C ASP A 583 -19.07 -2.31 -38.03
N PHE A 584 -18.49 -3.04 -37.09
CA PHE A 584 -17.08 -2.95 -36.75
C PHE A 584 -16.29 -3.88 -37.66
N THR A 585 -15.51 -3.29 -38.58
CA THR A 585 -14.54 -4.00 -39.41
C THR A 585 -13.13 -3.87 -38.82
N THR A 586 -12.31 -4.90 -38.99
CA THR A 586 -11.03 -5.08 -38.28
C THR A 586 -10.07 -3.87 -38.30
N MET A 587 -9.56 -3.51 -37.12
CA MET A 587 -8.46 -2.56 -36.86
C MET A 587 -8.63 -1.10 -37.30
N GLU A 588 -9.84 -0.57 -37.24
CA GLU A 588 -10.07 0.85 -37.55
C GLU A 588 -10.68 1.60 -36.35
N GLU A 589 -10.37 2.90 -36.32
CA GLU A 589 -11.08 3.86 -35.48
C GLU A 589 -12.45 4.12 -36.10
N ILE A 590 -13.51 3.89 -35.32
CA ILE A 590 -14.87 4.16 -35.75
C ILE A 590 -15.40 5.36 -35.00
N ARG A 591 -15.97 6.29 -35.78
CA ARG A 591 -16.72 7.43 -35.28
C ARG A 591 -18.21 7.11 -35.33
N ILE A 592 -18.84 7.15 -34.17
CA ILE A 592 -20.26 6.90 -34.01
C ILE A 592 -20.95 8.21 -33.68
N ASP A 593 -21.79 8.70 -34.59
CA ASP A 593 -22.52 9.94 -34.40
C ASP A 593 -23.88 9.67 -33.78
N PHE A 594 -24.23 10.45 -32.76
CA PHE A 594 -25.53 10.45 -32.11
C PHE A 594 -26.12 11.85 -32.17
N ASN A 595 -27.40 11.92 -32.56
CA ASN A 595 -28.20 13.10 -32.31
C ASN A 595 -28.61 13.12 -30.83
N LEU A 596 -28.44 14.26 -30.18
CA LEU A 596 -28.74 14.46 -28.77
C LEU A 596 -29.62 15.70 -28.61
N THR A 597 -30.75 15.53 -27.94
CA THR A 597 -31.74 16.58 -27.66
C THR A 597 -32.42 16.31 -26.34
N ALA A 598 -32.50 17.33 -25.48
CA ALA A 598 -33.29 17.24 -24.27
C ALA A 598 -34.79 17.29 -24.60
N LYS A 599 -35.60 16.49 -23.90
CA LYS A 599 -37.06 16.48 -24.08
C LYS A 599 -37.63 17.88 -23.79
N PHE A 600 -38.65 18.26 -24.55
CA PHE A 600 -39.41 19.46 -24.22
C PHE A 600 -40.11 19.27 -22.86
N GLY A 601 -39.91 20.20 -21.93
CA GLY A 601 -40.39 20.10 -20.55
C GLY A 601 -39.52 19.23 -19.63
N ALA A 602 -38.31 18.85 -20.07
CA ALA A 602 -37.34 18.18 -19.20
C ALA A 602 -37.05 19.02 -17.95
N THR A 603 -36.84 18.37 -16.81
CA THR A 603 -36.48 19.07 -15.57
C THR A 603 -35.04 19.57 -15.71
N PRO A 604 -34.78 20.89 -15.57
CA PRO A 604 -33.43 21.42 -15.60
C PRO A 604 -32.60 20.92 -14.41
N GLY A 605 -31.30 20.79 -14.63
CA GLY A 605 -30.35 20.28 -13.64
C GLY A 605 -29.49 19.14 -14.15
N ILE A 606 -28.73 18.52 -13.25
CA ILE A 606 -27.75 17.48 -13.58
C ILE A 606 -28.46 16.18 -13.95
N THR A 607 -28.10 15.60 -15.08
CA THR A 607 -28.56 14.27 -15.53
C THR A 607 -27.38 13.43 -16.01
N GLU A 608 -27.59 12.11 -16.02
CA GLU A 608 -26.65 11.14 -16.57
C GLU A 608 -27.09 10.70 -17.96
N ILE A 609 -26.12 10.54 -18.84
CA ILE A 609 -26.29 9.98 -20.19
C ILE A 609 -25.35 8.78 -20.35
N PHE A 610 -25.85 7.75 -21.02
CA PHE A 610 -25.16 6.49 -21.23
C PHE A 610 -25.03 6.24 -22.73
N PHE A 611 -23.80 6.05 -23.20
CA PHE A 611 -23.53 5.53 -24.53
C PHE A 611 -23.31 4.04 -24.40
N ASN A 612 -24.22 3.25 -24.94
CA ASN A 612 -24.23 1.80 -24.83
C ASN A 612 -24.00 1.18 -26.20
N ILE A 613 -23.03 0.27 -26.27
CA ILE A 613 -22.80 -0.57 -27.46
C ILE A 613 -22.98 -2.01 -27.02
N LYS A 614 -23.99 -2.66 -27.58
CA LYS A 614 -24.41 -4.00 -27.17
C LYS A 614 -24.74 -4.89 -28.35
N LYS A 615 -24.68 -6.19 -28.09
CA LYS A 615 -25.27 -7.22 -28.94
C LYS A 615 -26.14 -8.09 -28.05
N ASP A 616 -27.43 -8.18 -28.39
CA ASP A 616 -28.43 -8.81 -27.54
C ASP A 616 -28.39 -8.24 -26.10
N ASN A 617 -28.05 -9.06 -25.11
CA ASN A 617 -27.93 -8.67 -23.69
C ASN A 617 -26.49 -8.36 -23.24
N ILE A 618 -25.50 -8.49 -24.12
CA ILE A 618 -24.08 -8.29 -23.77
C ILE A 618 -23.69 -6.85 -24.08
N VAL A 619 -23.26 -6.11 -23.06
CA VAL A 619 -22.76 -4.74 -23.20
C VAL A 619 -21.25 -4.79 -23.49
N TYR A 620 -20.85 -4.42 -24.70
CA TYR A 620 -19.45 -4.39 -25.13
C TYR A 620 -18.75 -3.11 -24.66
N LEU A 621 -19.45 -1.98 -24.61
CA LEU A 621 -18.94 -0.72 -24.09
C LEU A 621 -20.10 0.08 -23.50
N GLU A 622 -19.93 0.55 -22.27
CA GLU A 622 -20.80 1.53 -21.64
C GLU A 622 -19.95 2.74 -21.24
N LEU A 623 -20.30 3.92 -21.77
CA LEU A 623 -19.70 5.18 -21.35
C LEU A 623 -20.74 6.04 -20.66
N LYS A 624 -20.51 6.30 -19.38
CA LYS A 624 -21.33 7.19 -18.56
C LYS A 624 -20.78 8.62 -18.58
N LYS A 625 -21.64 9.61 -18.87
CA LYS A 625 -21.31 11.05 -18.78
C LYS A 625 -22.39 11.82 -18.03
N VAL A 626 -21.95 12.87 -17.34
CA VAL A 626 -22.81 13.78 -16.59
C VAL A 626 -22.94 15.08 -17.38
N ILE A 627 -24.16 15.57 -17.57
CA ILE A 627 -24.48 16.81 -18.31
C ILE A 627 -25.58 17.59 -17.59
N GLU A 628 -25.60 18.91 -17.73
CA GLU A 628 -26.66 19.76 -17.18
C GLU A 628 -27.74 20.04 -18.24
N ILE A 629 -29.01 19.86 -17.91
CA ILE A 629 -30.15 20.24 -18.76
C ILE A 629 -30.54 21.69 -18.47
N GLY A 630 -30.52 22.54 -19.50
CA GLY A 630 -30.98 23.92 -19.45
C GLY A 630 -32.46 24.07 -19.79
N TYR A 631 -33.03 25.26 -19.57
CA TYR A 631 -34.38 25.59 -20.02
C TYR A 631 -34.46 25.77 -21.55
N ALA A 632 -35.68 25.82 -22.09
CA ALA A 632 -35.93 26.09 -23.52
C ALA A 632 -35.65 27.55 -23.93
N PHE A 633 -35.38 28.42 -22.97
CA PHE A 633 -35.01 29.83 -23.17
C PHE A 633 -34.01 30.26 -22.09
N GLU A 634 -33.29 31.35 -22.34
CA GLU A 634 -32.31 31.92 -21.41
C GLU A 634 -32.25 33.44 -21.55
N TYR A 635 -31.75 34.12 -20.53
CA TYR A 635 -31.38 35.53 -20.62
C TYR A 635 -29.88 35.73 -20.47
N SER A 636 -29.35 36.74 -21.16
CA SER A 636 -27.95 37.15 -21.08
C SER A 636 -27.82 38.67 -21.14
N ASN A 637 -26.63 39.19 -20.81
CA ASN A 637 -26.31 40.63 -20.92
C ASN A 637 -27.28 41.58 -20.20
N LEU A 638 -27.65 41.27 -18.95
CA LEU A 638 -28.45 42.19 -18.12
C LEU A 638 -27.63 43.45 -17.78
N ILE A 639 -28.05 44.60 -18.33
CA ILE A 639 -27.46 45.93 -18.12
C ILE A 639 -28.51 46.80 -17.45
N TYR A 640 -28.13 47.57 -16.42
CA TYR A 640 -29.07 48.47 -15.73
C TYR A 640 -28.40 49.76 -15.26
N GLN A 641 -29.18 50.83 -15.15
CA GLN A 641 -28.77 52.12 -14.64
C GLN A 641 -28.50 52.05 -13.13
N ARG A 642 -27.29 52.44 -12.70
CA ARG A 642 -26.85 52.32 -11.31
C ARG A 642 -27.31 53.44 -10.38
N LYS A 643 -27.69 54.62 -10.90
CA LYS A 643 -28.11 55.79 -10.11
C LYS A 643 -29.39 56.39 -10.67
N VAL A 644 -30.35 56.74 -9.82
CA VAL A 644 -31.64 57.33 -10.20
C VAL A 644 -32.05 58.42 -9.21
N VAL A 645 -32.74 59.46 -9.67
CA VAL A 645 -33.40 60.43 -8.78
C VAL A 645 -34.78 59.88 -8.39
N SER A 646 -35.18 60.02 -7.13
CA SER A 646 -36.49 59.56 -6.65
C SER A 646 -37.64 60.14 -7.50
N GLY A 647 -38.44 59.26 -8.11
CA GLY A 647 -39.53 59.62 -9.03
C GLY A 647 -39.18 59.54 -10.51
N ASP A 648 -37.90 59.35 -10.88
CA ASP A 648 -37.44 59.18 -12.25
C ASP A 648 -37.41 57.69 -12.67
N SER A 649 -37.12 57.43 -13.94
CA SER A 649 -37.08 56.07 -14.49
C SER A 649 -35.68 55.46 -14.48
N ILE A 650 -35.62 54.15 -14.26
CA ILE A 650 -34.42 53.31 -14.26
C ILE A 650 -34.40 52.51 -15.55
N SER A 651 -33.39 52.72 -16.37
CA SER A 651 -33.23 51.94 -17.61
C SER A 651 -32.63 50.55 -17.31
N VAL A 652 -33.27 49.49 -17.82
CA VAL A 652 -32.79 48.10 -17.75
C VAL A 652 -32.89 47.46 -19.13
N SER A 653 -31.86 46.76 -19.58
CA SER A 653 -31.88 46.00 -20.83
C SER A 653 -31.27 44.61 -20.67
N MET A 654 -31.72 43.65 -21.48
CA MET A 654 -31.16 42.30 -21.53
C MET A 654 -31.45 41.65 -22.88
N ASN A 655 -30.75 40.57 -23.17
CA ASN A 655 -31.03 39.70 -24.31
C ASN A 655 -31.82 38.49 -23.82
N LEU A 656 -32.96 38.21 -24.44
CA LEU A 656 -33.67 36.95 -24.30
C LEU A 656 -33.38 36.07 -25.50
N LYS A 657 -33.11 34.80 -25.26
CA LYS A 657 -32.81 33.81 -26.30
C LYS A 657 -33.81 32.65 -26.23
N ASN A 658 -34.42 32.35 -27.37
CA ASN A 658 -35.24 31.16 -27.56
C ASN A 658 -34.37 30.04 -28.16
N PHE A 659 -34.34 28.85 -27.56
CA PHE A 659 -33.61 27.69 -28.09
C PHE A 659 -34.50 26.72 -28.87
N LEU A 660 -35.82 26.95 -28.91
CA LEU A 660 -36.73 26.11 -29.67
C LEU A 660 -36.65 26.46 -31.18
N PRO A 661 -36.38 25.47 -32.04
CA PRO A 661 -36.15 25.71 -33.46
C PRO A 661 -37.41 25.94 -34.29
N ASP A 662 -38.57 25.49 -33.79
CA ASP A 662 -39.85 25.52 -34.52
C ASP A 662 -41.02 26.01 -33.64
N ALA A 663 -40.72 26.66 -32.50
CA ALA A 663 -41.75 27.12 -31.57
C ALA A 663 -41.48 28.52 -31.05
N VAL A 664 -42.51 29.36 -31.17
CA VAL A 664 -42.58 30.67 -30.55
C VAL A 664 -42.80 30.50 -29.04
N GLN A 665 -42.05 31.24 -28.23
CA GLN A 665 -42.23 31.28 -26.78
C GLN A 665 -42.72 32.65 -26.33
N THR A 666 -43.69 32.66 -25.43
CA THR A 666 -44.21 33.87 -24.80
C THR A 666 -43.87 33.80 -23.32
N LEU A 667 -43.16 34.81 -22.81
CA LEU A 667 -42.75 34.88 -21.41
C LEU A 667 -42.99 36.28 -20.85
N ASN A 668 -43.33 36.35 -19.58
CA ASN A 668 -43.47 37.59 -18.82
C ASN A 668 -42.13 37.97 -18.20
N VAL A 669 -41.64 39.15 -18.53
CA VAL A 669 -40.55 39.78 -17.80
C VAL A 669 -41.16 40.67 -16.73
N SER A 670 -40.90 40.37 -15.46
CA SER A 670 -41.33 41.22 -14.35
C SER A 670 -40.15 41.85 -13.62
N PHE A 671 -40.37 43.07 -13.14
CA PHE A 671 -39.49 43.75 -12.21
C PHE A 671 -40.31 44.22 -11.01
N THR A 672 -39.91 43.79 -9.82
CA THR A 672 -40.55 44.17 -8.57
C THR A 672 -39.52 44.68 -7.57
N GLY A 673 -39.95 45.58 -6.68
CA GLY A 673 -39.14 45.96 -5.53
C GLY A 673 -38.99 44.78 -4.57
N VAL A 674 -37.78 44.48 -4.09
CA VAL A 674 -37.60 43.46 -3.04
C VAL A 674 -38.27 43.89 -1.74
N GLU A 675 -38.29 45.19 -1.48
CA GLU A 675 -39.02 45.83 -0.39
C GLU A 675 -40.16 46.65 -1.00
N GLU A 676 -41.30 46.71 -0.31
CA GLU A 676 -42.49 47.41 -0.79
C GLU A 676 -42.21 48.91 -1.01
N ASN A 677 -42.78 49.46 -2.08
CA ASN A 677 -42.78 50.90 -2.41
C ASN A 677 -41.46 51.51 -2.95
N TYR A 678 -40.60 50.74 -3.63
CA TYR A 678 -39.42 51.29 -4.33
C TYR A 678 -39.58 51.55 -5.82
N ILE A 679 -40.24 50.66 -6.54
CA ILE A 679 -40.62 50.85 -7.95
C ILE A 679 -42.09 50.50 -8.13
N GLU A 680 -42.71 51.02 -9.18
CA GLU A 680 -43.98 50.49 -9.66
C GLU A 680 -43.72 49.08 -10.23
N ASP A 681 -44.46 48.06 -9.77
CA ASP A 681 -44.33 46.71 -10.30
C ASP A 681 -44.56 46.73 -11.81
N TYR A 682 -43.58 46.23 -12.53
CA TYR A 682 -43.60 46.20 -13.99
C TYR A 682 -43.69 44.76 -14.44
N ILE A 683 -44.62 44.48 -15.36
CA ILE A 683 -44.71 43.19 -16.05
C ILE A 683 -44.99 43.46 -17.52
N GLN A 684 -44.17 42.87 -18.38
CA GLN A 684 -44.33 42.95 -19.82
C GLN A 684 -44.22 41.55 -20.42
N GLU A 685 -45.21 41.21 -21.24
CA GLU A 685 -45.17 39.99 -22.03
C GLU A 685 -44.27 40.20 -23.25
N GLU A 686 -43.30 39.31 -23.41
CA GLU A 686 -42.37 39.27 -24.53
C GLU A 686 -42.56 37.99 -25.32
N THR A 687 -42.74 38.14 -26.63
CA THR A 687 -42.79 37.03 -27.58
C THR A 687 -41.42 36.90 -28.26
N LEU A 688 -40.87 35.68 -28.26
CA LEU A 688 -39.64 35.27 -28.91
C LEU A 688 -39.96 34.29 -30.04
N ASN A 689 -39.62 34.64 -31.28
CA ASN A 689 -39.76 33.75 -32.43
C ASN A 689 -38.76 32.59 -32.35
N GLU A 690 -38.91 31.58 -33.22
CA GLU A 690 -37.98 30.45 -33.26
C GLU A 690 -36.51 30.89 -33.40
N ASN A 691 -35.63 30.32 -32.56
CA ASN A 691 -34.19 30.62 -32.52
C ASN A 691 -33.80 32.11 -32.40
N GLU A 692 -34.71 32.98 -31.94
CA GLU A 692 -34.47 34.42 -31.86
C GLU A 692 -33.59 34.79 -30.65
N ILE A 693 -32.69 35.76 -30.84
CA ILE A 693 -32.08 36.55 -29.76
C ILE A 693 -32.69 37.95 -29.83
N LYS A 694 -33.57 38.26 -28.87
CA LYS A 694 -34.28 39.54 -28.79
C LYS A 694 -33.67 40.41 -27.70
N THR A 695 -33.17 41.58 -28.07
CA THR A 695 -32.75 42.61 -27.10
C THR A 695 -33.95 43.42 -26.66
N ILE A 696 -34.22 43.43 -25.37
CA ILE A 696 -35.33 44.16 -24.75
C ILE A 696 -34.79 45.23 -23.83
N SER A 697 -35.49 46.36 -23.75
CA SER A 697 -35.14 47.50 -22.89
C SER A 697 -36.38 48.06 -22.24
N TYR A 698 -36.32 48.28 -20.93
CA TYR A 698 -37.40 48.77 -20.10
C TYR A 698 -36.98 50.00 -19.32
N SER A 699 -37.98 50.85 -19.04
CA SER A 699 -37.86 52.06 -18.26
C SER A 699 -38.72 51.91 -17.00
N LEU A 700 -38.11 51.48 -15.89
CA LEU A 700 -38.80 51.17 -14.64
C LEU A 700 -38.99 52.44 -13.80
N LYS A 701 -40.21 52.76 -13.39
CA LYS A 701 -40.48 54.01 -12.67
C LYS A 701 -40.22 53.85 -11.17
N SER A 702 -39.30 54.65 -10.63
CA SER A 702 -39.08 54.73 -9.18
C SER A 702 -40.19 55.55 -8.52
N LEU A 703 -40.59 55.19 -7.29
CA LEU A 703 -41.64 55.90 -6.55
C LEU A 703 -41.09 57.19 -5.91
N LYS A 704 -41.94 58.21 -5.74
CA LYS A 704 -41.52 59.58 -5.33
C LYS A 704 -40.98 59.69 -3.90
N SER A 705 -41.26 58.71 -3.03
CA SER A 705 -40.97 58.75 -1.59
C SER A 705 -40.12 57.56 -1.16
N ILE A 706 -38.89 57.49 -1.69
CA ILE A 706 -37.90 56.48 -1.28
C ILE A 706 -37.01 57.12 -0.20
N ASN A 707 -37.03 56.56 1.01
CA ASN A 707 -36.21 57.03 2.14
C ASN A 707 -34.82 56.35 2.20
N ASN A 708 -34.57 55.37 1.33
CA ASN A 708 -33.32 54.60 1.32
C ASN A 708 -32.33 55.10 0.26
N GLU A 709 -31.05 55.12 0.59
CA GLU A 709 -29.95 55.48 -0.34
C GLU A 709 -29.77 54.44 -1.47
N THR A 710 -30.33 53.24 -1.33
CA THR A 710 -30.25 52.18 -2.33
C THR A 710 -31.53 51.35 -2.36
N ILE A 711 -32.05 51.07 -3.55
CA ILE A 711 -33.19 50.18 -3.78
C ILE A 711 -32.74 48.87 -4.44
N ARG A 712 -33.37 47.76 -4.06
CA ARG A 712 -33.12 46.43 -4.64
C ARG A 712 -34.31 46.02 -5.51
N ILE A 713 -34.03 45.64 -6.74
CA ILE A 713 -35.02 45.25 -7.74
C ILE A 713 -34.82 43.78 -8.06
N LYS A 714 -35.89 42.98 -7.98
CA LYS A 714 -35.94 41.59 -8.43
C LYS A 714 -36.46 41.57 -9.87
N MET A 715 -35.64 41.07 -10.79
CA MET A 715 -36.09 40.65 -12.12
C MET A 715 -36.52 39.18 -12.05
N SER A 716 -37.65 38.88 -12.66
CA SER A 716 -38.16 37.51 -12.81
C SER A 716 -38.60 37.27 -14.25
N LEU A 717 -38.25 36.11 -14.80
CA LEU A 717 -38.76 35.62 -16.08
C LEU A 717 -39.75 34.50 -15.80
N LEU A 718 -41.00 34.72 -16.18
CA LEU A 718 -42.10 33.81 -15.88
C LEU A 718 -42.75 33.31 -17.17
N ILE A 719 -43.17 32.06 -17.19
CA ILE A 719 -44.18 31.60 -18.17
C ILE A 719 -45.43 31.30 -17.35
N ASN A 720 -46.55 31.92 -17.72
CA ASN A 720 -47.76 31.98 -16.90
C ASN A 720 -47.47 32.52 -15.49
N THR A 721 -47.50 31.64 -14.47
CA THR A 721 -47.24 31.95 -13.05
C THR A 721 -45.95 31.34 -12.52
N THR A 722 -45.26 30.51 -13.31
CA THR A 722 -44.05 29.81 -12.89
C THR A 722 -42.83 30.69 -13.18
N GLU A 723 -42.02 30.96 -12.15
CA GLU A 723 -40.75 31.69 -12.26
C GLU A 723 -39.64 30.73 -12.68
N PHE A 724 -39.01 30.98 -13.83
CA PHE A 724 -37.94 30.15 -14.41
C PHE A 724 -36.56 30.71 -14.09
N PHE A 725 -36.44 32.04 -14.06
CA PHE A 725 -35.22 32.75 -13.68
C PHE A 725 -35.57 33.90 -12.76
N SER A 726 -34.74 34.17 -11.76
CA SER A 726 -34.77 35.43 -11.03
C SER A 726 -33.40 35.97 -10.66
N LYS A 727 -33.28 37.29 -10.67
CA LYS A 727 -32.04 38.01 -10.35
C LYS A 727 -32.35 39.28 -9.57
N VAL A 728 -31.66 39.48 -8.45
CA VAL A 728 -31.74 40.73 -7.68
C VAL A 728 -30.53 41.61 -8.00
N PHE A 729 -30.77 42.89 -8.25
CA PHE A 729 -29.74 43.92 -8.46
C PHE A 729 -30.10 45.21 -7.71
N ALA A 730 -29.10 46.10 -7.51
CA ALA A 730 -29.23 47.29 -6.67
C ALA A 730 -28.97 48.60 -7.43
N VAL A 731 -29.79 49.63 -7.16
CA VAL A 731 -29.74 50.97 -7.76
C VAL A 731 -29.68 52.04 -6.64
N GLU A 732 -28.77 53.00 -6.74
CA GLU A 732 -28.55 54.08 -5.77
C GLU A 732 -29.51 55.26 -6.04
N VAL A 733 -30.12 55.82 -5.00
CA VAL A 733 -31.05 56.96 -5.10
C VAL A 733 -30.30 58.26 -4.77
N VAL A 734 -30.29 59.21 -5.70
CA VAL A 734 -29.61 60.51 -5.54
C VAL A 734 -30.59 61.67 -5.38
N PRO A 735 -30.27 62.72 -4.58
CA PRO A 735 -31.16 63.87 -4.39
C PRO A 735 -31.27 64.73 -5.65
N LYS A 736 -32.40 65.41 -5.84
CA LYS A 736 -32.68 66.28 -7.00
C LYS A 736 -31.61 67.37 -7.19
N PHE A 737 -31.30 68.10 -6.11
CA PHE A 737 -30.24 69.08 -6.07
C PHE A 737 -29.23 68.72 -5.00
N ALA A 738 -27.93 68.84 -5.32
CA ALA A 738 -26.84 68.61 -4.37
C ALA A 738 -25.97 69.87 -4.26
N LEU A 739 -25.90 70.46 -3.08
CA LEU A 739 -25.02 71.60 -2.81
C LEU A 739 -23.55 71.14 -2.82
N LEU A 740 -22.72 71.80 -3.63
CA LEU A 740 -21.29 71.49 -3.71
C LEU A 740 -20.45 72.47 -2.88
N SER A 741 -20.77 73.77 -2.89
CA SER A 741 -20.07 74.78 -2.07
C SER A 741 -20.80 76.11 -2.04
N VAL A 742 -20.54 76.94 -1.02
CA VAL A 742 -21.02 78.33 -0.93
C VAL A 742 -19.94 79.26 -0.36
N SER A 743 -19.82 80.49 -0.87
CA SER A 743 -18.88 81.50 -0.36
C SER A 743 -19.42 82.93 -0.42
N PHE A 744 -19.07 83.73 0.58
CA PHE A 744 -19.42 85.15 0.70
C PHE A 744 -18.28 85.92 1.40
N ALA A 745 -18.19 87.24 1.22
CA ALA A 745 -17.06 88.02 1.73
C ALA A 745 -17.25 88.49 3.18
N ASP A 746 -16.22 88.33 4.01
CA ASP A 746 -16.29 88.61 5.46
C ASP A 746 -16.03 90.08 5.84
N LYS A 747 -15.37 90.86 4.96
CA LYS A 747 -15.07 92.30 5.16
C LYS A 747 -15.22 93.09 3.87
N ILE A 748 -15.92 94.23 3.91
CA ILE A 748 -16.20 95.03 2.71
C ILE A 748 -16.17 96.54 3.03
N PRO A 749 -15.51 97.37 2.19
CA PRO A 749 -15.58 98.82 2.32
C PRO A 749 -16.98 99.36 2.02
N GLN A 750 -17.42 100.38 2.78
CA GLN A 750 -18.69 101.08 2.58
C GLN A 750 -18.89 101.51 1.12
N GLY A 751 -20.10 101.29 0.60
CA GLY A 751 -20.46 101.58 -0.79
C GLY A 751 -19.94 100.58 -1.82
N SER A 752 -19.11 99.59 -1.43
CA SER A 752 -18.62 98.54 -2.34
C SER A 752 -19.55 97.32 -2.36
N PRO A 753 -19.68 96.61 -3.49
CA PRO A 753 -20.50 95.41 -3.59
C PRO A 753 -19.80 94.14 -3.08
N ALA A 754 -20.56 93.30 -2.37
CA ALA A 754 -20.31 91.91 -2.00
C ALA A 754 -20.84 90.95 -3.07
N TYR A 755 -20.23 89.77 -3.22
CA TYR A 755 -20.73 88.71 -4.10
C TYR A 755 -20.89 87.40 -3.34
N LEU A 756 -22.12 86.86 -3.31
CA LEU A 756 -22.42 85.50 -2.86
C LEU A 756 -22.26 84.56 -4.04
N ILE A 757 -21.49 83.48 -3.87
CA ILE A 757 -21.28 82.44 -4.88
C ILE A 757 -21.76 81.10 -4.32
N ILE A 758 -22.74 80.48 -4.97
CA ILE A 758 -23.22 79.11 -4.65
C ILE A 758 -22.92 78.21 -5.84
N ILE A 759 -22.32 77.04 -5.59
CA ILE A 759 -22.15 75.97 -6.57
C ILE A 759 -23.08 74.83 -6.18
N ILE A 760 -24.01 74.47 -7.06
CA ILE A 760 -25.04 73.44 -6.84
C ILE A 760 -25.15 72.54 -8.07
N GLN A 761 -25.33 71.24 -7.87
CA GLN A 761 -25.53 70.27 -8.94
C GLN A 761 -27.00 69.89 -9.05
N ASN A 762 -27.59 70.09 -10.23
CA ASN A 762 -28.89 69.56 -10.60
C ASN A 762 -28.69 68.14 -11.16
N ASN A 763 -29.17 67.12 -10.45
CA ASN A 763 -29.08 65.71 -10.88
C ASN A 763 -30.26 65.28 -11.76
N GLN A 764 -31.23 66.16 -11.99
CA GLN A 764 -32.35 65.91 -12.89
C GLN A 764 -31.93 66.10 -14.35
N GLU A 765 -32.64 65.45 -15.27
CA GLU A 765 -32.42 65.60 -16.72
C GLU A 765 -32.96 66.92 -17.29
N ASN A 766 -33.76 67.65 -16.50
CA ASN A 766 -34.38 68.91 -16.91
C ASN A 766 -33.83 70.09 -16.10
N SER A 767 -33.76 71.26 -16.73
CA SER A 767 -33.44 72.51 -16.05
C SER A 767 -34.63 73.01 -15.24
N GLU A 768 -34.39 73.57 -14.05
CA GLU A 768 -35.45 74.05 -13.15
C GLU A 768 -35.23 75.50 -12.69
N ASP A 769 -36.29 76.30 -12.68
CA ASP A 769 -36.27 77.68 -12.18
C ASP A 769 -35.92 77.71 -10.69
N PHE A 770 -35.19 78.74 -10.25
CA PHE A 770 -34.88 78.92 -8.84
C PHE A 770 -35.02 80.37 -8.40
N SER A 771 -35.08 80.56 -7.09
CA SER A 771 -35.08 81.89 -6.49
C SER A 771 -34.18 81.97 -5.27
N LEU A 772 -33.43 83.07 -5.16
CA LEU A 772 -32.54 83.34 -4.05
C LEU A 772 -33.08 84.53 -3.25
N TYR A 773 -33.22 84.34 -1.94
CA TYR A 773 -33.72 85.37 -1.02
C TYR A 773 -32.63 85.81 -0.06
N LEU A 774 -32.51 87.12 0.15
CA LEU A 774 -31.68 87.74 1.18
C LEU A 774 -32.56 88.39 2.25
N ASN A 775 -32.43 87.96 3.50
CA ASN A 775 -33.21 88.46 4.64
C ASN A 775 -34.73 88.54 4.34
N GLY A 776 -35.24 87.57 3.57
CA GLY A 776 -36.64 87.47 3.16
C GLY A 776 -37.03 88.25 1.89
N LYS A 777 -36.11 88.95 1.23
CA LYS A 777 -36.36 89.63 -0.06
C LYS A 777 -35.66 88.91 -1.20
N ARG A 778 -36.37 88.68 -2.31
CA ARG A 778 -35.79 88.07 -3.51
C ARG A 778 -34.71 88.97 -4.09
N ILE A 779 -33.54 88.41 -4.40
CA ILE A 779 -32.44 89.10 -5.05
C ILE A 779 -32.19 88.51 -6.45
N SER A 780 -31.72 89.34 -7.37
CA SER A 780 -31.32 88.89 -8.70
C SER A 780 -30.00 88.14 -8.64
N THR A 781 -29.86 87.12 -9.47
CA THR A 781 -28.63 86.34 -9.63
C THR A 781 -28.19 86.33 -11.08
N ASN A 782 -27.01 85.79 -11.38
CA ASN A 782 -26.50 85.64 -12.75
C ASN A 782 -27.22 84.56 -13.58
N LEU A 783 -28.02 83.70 -12.94
CA LEU A 783 -28.78 82.63 -13.59
C LEU A 783 -30.26 82.77 -13.23
N GLU A 784 -31.13 82.42 -14.17
CA GLU A 784 -32.58 82.35 -13.92
C GLU A 784 -33.04 80.90 -13.67
N VAL A 785 -32.26 79.92 -14.16
CA VAL A 785 -32.57 78.48 -14.14
C VAL A 785 -31.33 77.67 -13.74
N LEU A 786 -31.50 76.59 -13.00
CA LEU A 786 -30.48 75.57 -12.75
C LEU A 786 -30.47 74.56 -13.89
N GLY A 787 -29.53 74.69 -14.83
CA GLY A 787 -29.32 73.73 -15.91
C GLY A 787 -28.92 72.35 -15.39
N THR A 788 -29.01 71.31 -16.23
CA THR A 788 -28.57 69.96 -15.85
C THR A 788 -27.09 69.94 -15.48
N GLY A 789 -26.71 69.28 -14.39
CA GLY A 789 -25.33 69.23 -13.91
C GLY A 789 -24.94 70.41 -13.01
N LYS A 790 -23.67 70.81 -13.03
CA LYS A 790 -23.12 71.80 -12.09
C LYS A 790 -23.47 73.23 -12.51
N ASN A 791 -24.10 73.98 -11.61
CA ASN A 791 -24.49 75.38 -11.76
C ASN A 791 -23.74 76.27 -10.78
N ARG A 792 -23.42 77.50 -11.20
CA ARG A 792 -22.76 78.52 -10.38
C ARG A 792 -23.61 79.78 -10.30
N ILE A 793 -24.27 79.96 -9.17
CA ILE A 793 -25.12 81.10 -8.84
C ILE A 793 -24.25 82.19 -8.20
N VAL A 794 -24.37 83.42 -8.67
CA VAL A 794 -23.65 84.61 -8.18
C VAL A 794 -24.65 85.74 -7.97
N ALA A 795 -24.71 86.29 -6.76
CA ALA A 795 -25.58 87.40 -6.42
C ALA A 795 -24.79 88.58 -5.84
N LYS A 796 -25.03 89.78 -6.38
CA LYS A 796 -24.33 91.02 -6.01
C LYS A 796 -25.15 91.80 -4.99
N ILE A 797 -24.53 92.20 -3.88
CA ILE A 797 -25.21 92.85 -2.75
C ILE A 797 -24.37 94.04 -2.30
N THR A 798 -24.96 95.22 -2.14
CA THR A 798 -24.25 96.37 -1.55
C THR A 798 -24.65 96.52 -0.09
N PRO A 799 -23.79 96.21 0.88
CA PRO A 799 -24.18 96.11 2.28
C PRO A 799 -24.72 97.41 2.91
N SER A 800 -24.07 98.55 2.63
CA SER A 800 -24.59 99.87 2.95
C SER A 800 -23.89 100.93 2.09
N ILE A 801 -24.64 101.96 1.71
CA ILE A 801 -24.14 103.16 1.00
C ILE A 801 -24.01 104.33 1.99
N ASN A 802 -24.54 104.20 3.21
CA ASN A 802 -24.50 105.26 4.21
C ASN A 802 -23.08 105.40 4.77
N PRO A 803 -22.40 106.56 4.59
CA PRO A 803 -21.01 106.75 5.02
C PRO A 803 -20.84 106.71 6.54
N TYR A 804 -21.91 106.88 7.32
CA TYR A 804 -21.85 106.85 8.79
C TYR A 804 -22.15 105.49 9.41
N GLU A 805 -22.51 104.49 8.61
CA GLU A 805 -22.90 103.16 9.09
C GLU A 805 -21.70 102.19 9.11
N LEU A 806 -21.18 101.90 10.30
CA LEU A 806 -20.01 101.04 10.54
C LEU A 806 -20.34 99.91 11.52
N GLY A 807 -19.60 98.81 11.42
CA GLY A 807 -19.78 97.62 12.27
C GLY A 807 -20.22 96.38 11.48
N THR A 808 -20.63 95.34 12.21
CA THR A 808 -20.94 94.03 11.62
C THR A 808 -22.41 93.88 11.22
N LYS A 809 -22.68 93.25 10.08
CA LYS A 809 -24.01 93.01 9.49
C LYS A 809 -24.21 91.53 9.20
N ASN A 810 -25.39 91.01 9.57
CA ASN A 810 -25.77 89.63 9.35
C ASN A 810 -26.71 89.48 8.14
N TYR A 811 -26.45 88.46 7.33
CA TYR A 811 -27.21 88.12 6.14
C TYR A 811 -27.65 86.66 6.17
N ARG A 812 -28.95 86.44 5.97
CA ARG A 812 -29.57 85.13 5.76
C ARG A 812 -29.91 84.96 4.29
N PHE A 813 -29.35 83.94 3.66
CA PHE A 813 -29.67 83.53 2.30
C PHE A 813 -30.50 82.27 2.30
N VAL A 814 -31.55 82.23 1.48
CA VAL A 814 -32.37 81.03 1.29
C VAL A 814 -32.48 80.78 -0.20
N LEU A 815 -32.00 79.62 -0.64
CA LEU A 815 -32.16 79.14 -2.01
C LEU A 815 -33.42 78.28 -2.07
N LYS A 816 -34.33 78.62 -2.99
CA LYS A 816 -35.58 77.91 -3.19
C LYS A 816 -35.73 77.44 -4.62
N ASP A 817 -36.40 76.30 -4.78
CA ASP A 817 -36.75 75.72 -6.08
C ASP A 817 -37.94 76.43 -6.73
N SER A 818 -38.40 75.91 -7.87
CA SER A 818 -39.53 76.45 -8.64
C SER A 818 -40.87 76.40 -7.88
N SER A 819 -40.97 75.52 -6.88
CA SER A 819 -42.15 75.34 -6.03
C SER A 819 -42.09 76.15 -4.74
N ASP A 820 -41.11 77.06 -4.63
CA ASP A 820 -40.83 77.88 -3.45
C ASP A 820 -40.50 77.05 -2.18
N ILE A 821 -40.08 75.79 -2.38
CA ILE A 821 -39.56 74.91 -1.34
C ILE A 821 -38.07 75.24 -1.13
N GLU A 822 -37.65 75.25 0.14
CA GLU A 822 -36.28 75.54 0.50
C GLU A 822 -35.37 74.38 0.07
N ILE A 823 -34.43 74.68 -0.84
CA ILE A 823 -33.35 73.78 -1.21
C ILE A 823 -32.30 73.80 -0.10
N GLU A 824 -31.81 75.00 0.23
CA GLU A 824 -30.74 75.21 1.22
C GLU A 824 -30.79 76.61 1.85
N ARG A 825 -30.18 76.74 3.03
CA ARG A 825 -30.12 78.00 3.79
C ARG A 825 -28.75 78.30 4.34
N PHE A 826 -28.31 79.54 4.17
CA PHE A 826 -26.99 80.03 4.56
C PHE A 826 -27.08 81.26 5.46
N TYR A 827 -26.11 81.41 6.37
CA TYR A 827 -25.98 82.57 7.25
C TYR A 827 -24.55 83.09 7.21
N PHE A 828 -24.39 84.40 6.99
CA PHE A 828 -23.08 85.06 6.93
C PHE A 828 -23.07 86.36 7.73
N GLU A 829 -21.90 86.72 8.26
CA GLU A 829 -21.65 87.93 9.03
C GLU A 829 -20.52 88.74 8.34
N ILE A 830 -20.76 90.02 8.02
CA ILE A 830 -19.80 90.89 7.30
C ILE A 830 -19.46 92.13 8.12
N VAL A 831 -18.18 92.50 8.21
CA VAL A 831 -17.72 93.77 8.81
C VAL A 831 -17.62 94.87 7.75
N LEU A 832 -18.23 96.03 8.01
CA LEU A 832 -18.15 97.23 7.16
C LEU A 832 -16.98 98.12 7.54
N GLU A 833 -16.09 98.39 6.58
CA GLU A 833 -14.95 99.29 6.74
C GLU A 833 -15.18 100.63 6.04
N VAL A 834 -14.64 101.74 6.57
CA VAL A 834 -14.77 103.06 5.94
C VAL A 834 -14.05 103.06 4.59
N SER A 835 -14.74 103.44 3.51
CA SER A 835 -14.07 103.60 2.22
C SER A 835 -13.21 104.87 2.19
N ILE A 836 -12.07 104.83 1.50
CA ILE A 836 -11.14 105.97 1.39
C ILE A 836 -11.86 107.22 0.85
N LEU A 837 -12.77 107.04 -0.10
CA LEU A 837 -13.57 108.14 -0.68
C LEU A 837 -14.51 108.77 0.36
N ASN A 838 -15.21 107.94 1.16
CA ASN A 838 -16.11 108.43 2.20
C ASN A 838 -15.34 109.11 3.34
N LEU A 839 -14.16 108.59 3.71
CA LEU A 839 -13.27 109.22 4.68
C LEU A 839 -12.93 110.66 4.25
N ILE A 840 -12.55 110.86 2.98
CA ILE A 840 -12.18 112.18 2.46
C ILE A 840 -13.38 113.13 2.43
N LEU A 841 -14.48 112.71 1.79
CA LEU A 841 -15.63 113.59 1.53
C LEU A 841 -16.40 113.98 2.80
N PHE A 842 -16.63 113.03 3.72
CA PHE A 842 -17.55 113.23 4.84
C PHE A 842 -16.86 113.49 6.17
N TYR A 843 -15.57 113.15 6.31
CA TYR A 843 -14.84 113.32 7.56
C TYR A 843 -13.74 114.38 7.47
N ILE A 844 -13.07 114.55 6.31
CA ILE A 844 -11.95 115.49 6.16
C ILE A 844 -12.40 116.86 5.62
N ILE A 845 -13.12 116.90 4.49
CA ILE A 845 -13.53 118.15 3.83
C ILE A 845 -14.39 119.07 4.74
N PRO A 846 -15.37 118.57 5.52
CA PRO A 846 -16.23 119.41 6.36
C PRO A 846 -15.48 120.15 7.48
N ILE A 847 -14.25 119.74 7.83
CA ILE A 847 -13.39 120.41 8.82
C ILE A 847 -12.53 121.49 8.15
N LEU A 848 -11.98 121.22 6.96
CA LEU A 848 -11.05 122.13 6.28
C LEU A 848 -11.75 123.38 5.71
N VAL A 849 -12.96 123.24 5.17
CA VAL A 849 -13.69 124.35 4.51
C VAL A 849 -14.05 125.49 5.48
N PRO A 850 -14.61 125.25 6.69
CA PRO A 850 -14.92 126.31 7.65
C PRO A 850 -13.67 127.05 8.16
N ILE A 851 -12.57 126.32 8.41
CA ILE A 851 -11.30 126.91 8.86
C ILE A 851 -10.76 127.87 7.79
N GLY A 852 -10.82 127.46 6.52
CA GLY A 852 -10.47 128.32 5.38
C GLY A 852 -11.31 129.59 5.28
N LEU A 853 -12.64 129.48 5.46
CA LEU A 853 -13.57 130.61 5.47
C LEU A 853 -13.32 131.59 6.63
N ILE A 854 -13.08 131.08 7.85
CA ILE A 854 -12.78 131.91 9.03
C ILE A 854 -11.47 132.68 8.83
N LEU A 855 -10.42 132.02 8.34
CA LEU A 855 -9.12 132.67 8.06
C LEU A 855 -9.26 133.74 6.98
N PHE A 856 -10.05 133.47 5.93
CA PHE A 856 -10.32 134.43 4.86
C PHE A 856 -11.00 135.71 5.39
N PHE A 857 -12.08 135.57 6.19
CA PHE A 857 -12.79 136.72 6.74
C PHE A 857 -12.00 137.47 7.83
N LYS A 858 -11.22 136.76 8.66
CA LYS A 858 -10.38 137.39 9.70
C LYS A 858 -9.25 138.24 9.09
N ASN A 859 -8.69 137.83 7.95
CA ASN A 859 -7.66 138.61 7.25
C ASN A 859 -8.25 139.86 6.54
N ARG A 860 -9.48 139.77 6.01
CA ARG A 860 -10.19 140.91 5.40
C ARG A 860 -10.53 142.00 6.43
N ASP A 861 -10.88 141.61 7.66
CA ASP A 861 -11.24 142.55 8.74
C ASP A 861 -10.02 143.29 9.32
N ILE A 862 -8.87 142.61 9.46
CA ILE A 862 -7.61 143.23 9.92
C ILE A 862 -7.11 144.31 8.95
N LYS A 863 -7.27 144.12 7.63
CA LYS A 863 -6.96 145.17 6.63
C LYS A 863 -7.91 146.37 6.72
N HIS A 864 -9.21 146.16 6.92
CA HIS A 864 -10.19 147.26 7.03
C HIS A 864 -10.08 148.07 8.33
N LYS A 865 -9.58 147.52 9.45
CA LYS A 865 -9.37 148.28 10.70
C LYS A 865 -8.11 149.18 10.69
N LYS A 866 -7.09 148.91 9.86
CA LYS A 866 -5.86 149.77 9.81
C LYS A 866 -6.00 151.00 8.91
N LEU A 867 -6.83 150.97 7.87
CA LEU A 867 -7.12 152.15 7.02
C LEU A 867 -7.96 153.23 7.73
N ARG A 868 -8.41 152.98 8.97
CA ARG A 868 -9.29 153.88 9.73
C ARG A 868 -8.67 154.51 10.98
N ARG A 869 -7.37 154.34 11.22
CA ARG A 869 -6.66 155.11 12.26
C ARG A 869 -5.63 156.03 11.64
#